data_AF-A0A356EL54-F1
#
_entry.id   AF-A0A356EL54-F1
#
_cell.length_a   1.000
_cell.length_b   1.000
_cell.length_c   1.000
_cell.angle_alpha   90.00
_cell.angle_beta   90.00
_cell.angle_gamma   90.00
#
_symmetry.space_group_name_H-M   'P 1'
#
loop_
_entity.id
_entity.type
_entity.pdbx_description
1 polymer ?
#
loop_
_entity_poly.entity_id
_entity_poly.type
_entity_poly.pdbx_seq_one_letter_code
_entity_poly.pdbx_strand_id
1 'polypeptide(L)'
;DPDIRGALAAGSGRNLIGTDPGFVRNPSPSGTDRGDLRLTELSPAVDMGDDGAVPEELVADLDGNPRVVGASVDIGAYEFQGETPTGREAPAIVVTTLDDAFDPYDGQTSLREALFHAGHDGLDTAVEFDSSLSSGTITLDGQSLYVDHVATVDASAIGSLVIDGDGRSRVLTVLSTEPVELAALTVTGGAEQSGAGIASFGSLGLTGVSIVGNVATSSGGGLYALATLAVVNSTIAGNAVTGTSGSGGGVYLAIETAVLTNSIVAVNAAPGDPDIRGTLATGSGHNLLGVDPGFVRNPGPGDDGQWGTADDDRGDLRLTEFSPAIDMGDSDAVPAALAADLDGNPRVVGARVDIGVYEFQSEMAPGRETPSVVVTTLADTFDFYDGQTSLREALFHAGQNVAETNVTFDASLAEGTITLDGLSLVIDHALRIDASALGELTLDADGRSRVLTVCSAEPVELIGLTITDGAALNGGGVANHGTLAILDSTIVGNTATGSSGYGGGVYNSGELTIADSIISDNTATGTYGRGGGIANYSGTVTVAGSTVSGNAATGTSSDGGGIYQSSGTLTVTCSTVSGNAATGTSADGGGIYQSSGTLTVMGSTVFGNTARSGSGIYNSYGALNVANSTVSGNTATVSGGGIYNGSSSDSMFVVNSIISGNTAATSGGGVYNDSSTSNTLSVANSVISDNVAGSGGGFYNRYGAAILTNTTIAGNRTTGSAGGGGIYIYNGTVTATNSIVALNTASSSPNVLGSLAAESSHNLVGGDPGFVRDPGPGDDGVWGTADDVAGNFRLRIGSPAVNAGSNALAVDAQGNPLTTDLDGKPRIIYATVDRGAYEFRLMADANYDGKVDVDDSKILAGNWGKSGMDWTDGDYNGDGRVNAIDAAVLAAHWGMRAFPLIPGDANDNGVVDSADAKILAGNWGKSGMTWADGDFNDDGLVNAIDAAILAAHFGMTLPTPTEATSEVQRDAATVLVGPLPVGDPVAARERIAPAARARVEQDAFAPMPTMFAGGFLMERGVEPGGDDRVEQGTYVPRSPGGVGAVDAALAESAGLLNRRADWIGVLARRHARGGEESVRDGVCLAADRLLAQW
;
A
#
# COMPACT_ATOMS: atom_id res chain seq x y z
N ASP A 1 -15.13 -1.08 28.76
CA ASP A 1 -15.93 0.07 29.23
C ASP A 1 -17.41 -0.11 28.91
N PRO A 2 -18.28 -0.10 29.93
CA PRO A 2 -19.74 -0.19 29.80
C PRO A 2 -20.45 1.17 29.70
N ASP A 3 -19.87 2.24 30.24
CA ASP A 3 -20.57 3.51 30.50
C ASP A 3 -20.24 4.57 29.45
N ILE A 4 -18.94 4.79 29.17
CA ILE A 4 -18.46 5.87 28.30
C ILE A 4 -17.43 5.34 27.29
N ARG A 5 -17.42 5.92 26.08
CA ARG A 5 -16.42 5.62 25.05
C ARG A 5 -15.95 6.90 24.37
N GLY A 6 -14.69 7.25 24.57
CA GLY A 6 -14.09 8.50 24.11
C GLY A 6 -13.91 9.50 25.25
N ALA A 7 -13.22 10.61 24.96
CA ALA A 7 -12.93 11.65 25.93
C ALA A 7 -14.14 12.55 26.23
N LEU A 8 -14.14 13.13 27.43
CA LEU A 8 -15.04 14.19 27.87
C LEU A 8 -14.31 15.54 27.77
N ALA A 9 -15.04 16.56 27.33
CA ALA A 9 -14.46 17.87 27.02
C ALA A 9 -14.05 18.64 28.28
N ALA A 10 -13.11 19.57 28.14
CA ALA A 10 -12.68 20.49 29.20
C ALA A 10 -13.88 21.10 29.97
N GLY A 11 -13.84 21.01 31.30
CA GLY A 11 -14.93 21.45 32.18
C GLY A 11 -16.05 20.44 32.44
N SER A 12 -15.99 19.22 31.87
CA SER A 12 -16.97 18.14 32.12
C SER A 12 -16.73 17.39 33.45
N GLY A 13 -16.44 18.10 34.54
CA GLY A 13 -16.25 17.49 35.87
C GLY A 13 -17.57 17.31 36.64
N ARG A 14 -17.46 16.81 37.89
CA ARG A 14 -18.59 16.56 38.82
C ARG A 14 -19.62 15.53 38.32
N ASN A 15 -19.20 14.53 37.56
CA ASN A 15 -20.03 13.37 37.26
C ASN A 15 -19.75 12.22 38.23
N LEU A 16 -20.77 11.43 38.57
CA LEU A 16 -20.60 10.14 39.23
C LEU A 16 -20.54 9.04 38.15
N ILE A 17 -19.34 8.53 37.87
CA ILE A 17 -19.06 7.54 36.81
C ILE A 17 -18.50 6.26 37.45
N GLY A 18 -18.96 5.08 37.02
CA GLY A 18 -18.46 3.79 37.50
C GLY A 18 -18.74 3.45 38.97
N THR A 19 -19.44 4.31 39.70
CA THR A 19 -19.81 4.13 41.12
C THR A 19 -21.34 3.97 41.21
N ASP A 20 -21.84 3.09 42.08
CA ASP A 20 -23.28 2.92 42.28
C ASP A 20 -23.91 4.22 42.82
N PRO A 21 -24.87 4.86 42.13
CA PRO A 21 -25.52 6.07 42.63
C PRO A 21 -26.43 5.84 43.84
N GLY A 22 -26.57 4.62 44.36
CA GLY A 22 -27.35 4.32 45.56
C GLY A 22 -28.85 4.50 45.33
N PHE A 23 -29.37 4.03 44.19
CA PHE A 23 -30.79 4.14 43.85
C PHE A 23 -31.68 3.25 44.73
N VAL A 24 -32.94 3.67 44.95
CA VAL A 24 -33.97 2.91 45.69
C VAL A 24 -34.18 1.51 45.11
N ARG A 25 -33.99 1.33 43.80
CA ARG A 25 -33.79 0.01 43.19
C ARG A 25 -33.03 0.13 41.87
N ASN A 26 -31.82 -0.43 41.80
CA ASN A 26 -31.07 -0.47 40.54
C ASN A 26 -31.85 -1.19 39.42
N PRO A 27 -31.73 -0.74 38.15
CA PRO A 27 -32.38 -1.39 37.01
C PRO A 27 -31.82 -2.80 36.80
N SER A 28 -32.64 -3.71 36.25
CA SER A 28 -32.13 -5.06 35.96
C SER A 28 -31.26 -5.05 34.70
N PRO A 29 -30.05 -5.64 34.71
CA PRO A 29 -29.22 -5.81 33.51
C PRO A 29 -29.92 -6.55 32.36
N SER A 30 -31.01 -7.28 32.66
CA SER A 30 -31.85 -7.95 31.65
C SER A 30 -32.85 -7.03 30.94
N GLY A 31 -32.98 -5.77 31.36
CA GLY A 31 -33.93 -4.80 30.82
C GLY A 31 -35.41 -5.05 31.17
N THR A 32 -35.74 -6.10 31.95
CA THR A 32 -37.13 -6.43 32.30
C THR A 32 -37.70 -5.61 33.45
N ASP A 33 -36.85 -4.93 34.21
CA ASP A 33 -37.21 -3.94 35.22
C ASP A 33 -36.35 -2.69 35.02
N ARG A 34 -36.99 -1.52 35.02
CA ARG A 34 -36.33 -0.20 34.88
C ARG A 34 -35.80 0.35 36.21
N GLY A 35 -36.01 -0.37 37.31
CA GLY A 35 -35.60 0.06 38.64
C GLY A 35 -36.53 1.12 39.24
N ASP A 36 -35.97 1.88 40.17
CA ASP A 36 -36.53 3.09 40.79
C ASP A 36 -35.32 4.00 41.04
N LEU A 37 -35.04 4.87 40.07
CA LEU A 37 -33.79 5.66 39.95
C LEU A 37 -33.76 6.90 40.86
N ARG A 38 -34.58 6.91 41.91
CA ARG A 38 -34.54 7.94 42.95
C ARG A 38 -33.44 7.59 43.94
N LEU A 39 -32.74 8.61 44.44
CA LEU A 39 -31.62 8.44 45.36
C LEU A 39 -32.12 8.00 46.74
N THR A 40 -31.29 7.23 47.46
CA THR A 40 -31.50 6.87 48.86
C THR A 40 -30.83 7.86 49.81
N GLU A 41 -31.17 7.82 51.09
CA GLU A 41 -30.58 8.70 52.13
C GLU A 41 -29.06 8.51 52.35
N LEU A 42 -28.47 7.45 51.79
CA LEU A 42 -27.03 7.16 51.81
C LEU A 42 -26.38 7.30 50.41
N SER A 43 -27.09 7.84 49.43
CA SER A 43 -26.58 7.95 48.06
C SER A 43 -25.38 8.92 47.97
N PRO A 44 -24.29 8.55 47.27
CA PRO A 44 -23.14 9.44 47.05
C PRO A 44 -23.47 10.63 46.14
N ALA A 45 -24.55 10.56 45.36
CA ALA A 45 -24.97 11.61 44.43
C ALA A 45 -25.74 12.77 45.08
N VAL A 46 -26.24 12.62 46.31
CA VAL A 46 -27.02 13.64 47.02
C VAL A 46 -26.13 14.80 47.45
N ASP A 47 -26.57 16.06 47.38
CA ASP A 47 -25.82 17.27 47.76
C ASP A 47 -24.43 17.45 47.07
N MET A 48 -24.13 16.81 45.94
CA MET A 48 -22.77 16.80 45.33
C MET A 48 -22.60 17.54 43.98
N GLY A 49 -23.65 18.14 43.42
CA GLY A 49 -23.61 18.76 42.09
C GLY A 49 -23.01 20.17 42.04
N ASP A 50 -23.50 20.97 41.10
CA ASP A 50 -23.22 22.40 40.97
C ASP A 50 -24.52 23.15 40.68
N ASP A 51 -25.00 23.94 41.66
CA ASP A 51 -26.16 24.82 41.53
C ASP A 51 -26.01 25.80 40.36
N GLY A 52 -24.78 26.21 40.04
CA GLY A 52 -24.46 27.10 38.92
C GLY A 52 -24.56 26.44 37.54
N ALA A 53 -24.53 25.11 37.49
CA ALA A 53 -24.75 24.33 36.26
C ALA A 53 -26.23 24.03 35.99
N VAL A 54 -27.13 24.29 36.95
CA VAL A 54 -28.59 24.10 36.78
C VAL A 54 -29.17 25.23 35.90
N PRO A 55 -29.80 24.93 34.75
CA PRO A 55 -30.42 25.97 33.91
C PRO A 55 -31.57 26.68 34.63
N GLU A 56 -31.73 28.00 34.43
CA GLU A 56 -32.77 28.81 35.09
C GLU A 56 -34.20 28.27 34.89
N GLU A 57 -34.46 27.57 33.76
CA GLU A 57 -35.73 26.92 33.47
C GLU A 57 -35.97 25.58 34.19
N LEU A 58 -34.91 24.91 34.69
CA LEU A 58 -34.98 23.58 35.30
C LEU A 58 -35.34 23.69 36.80
N VAL A 59 -36.49 24.27 37.09
CA VAL A 59 -36.94 24.55 38.47
C VAL A 59 -37.40 23.30 39.26
N ALA A 60 -37.51 22.14 38.61
CA ALA A 60 -38.03 20.92 39.21
C ALA A 60 -37.36 19.63 38.71
N ASP A 61 -37.33 18.60 39.55
CA ASP A 61 -36.84 17.25 39.25
C ASP A 61 -37.88 16.40 38.48
N LEU A 62 -37.53 15.15 38.15
CA LEU A 62 -38.39 14.26 37.37
C LEU A 62 -39.63 13.71 38.14
N ASP A 63 -39.65 13.74 39.48
CA ASP A 63 -40.86 13.47 40.29
C ASP A 63 -41.72 14.75 40.49
N GLY A 64 -41.20 15.94 40.12
CA GLY A 64 -41.90 17.23 40.18
C GLY A 64 -41.65 18.04 41.46
N ASN A 65 -40.63 17.66 42.24
CA ASN A 65 -40.14 18.39 43.41
C ASN A 65 -39.21 19.54 42.98
N PRO A 66 -38.84 20.50 43.85
CA PRO A 66 -37.84 21.52 43.50
C PRO A 66 -36.50 20.88 43.12
N ARG A 67 -35.79 21.45 42.13
CA ARG A 67 -34.52 20.88 41.63
C ARG A 67 -33.28 21.19 42.49
N VAL A 68 -33.40 22.00 43.54
CA VAL A 68 -32.30 22.27 44.49
C VAL A 68 -32.87 22.20 45.90
N VAL A 69 -32.53 21.16 46.66
CA VAL A 69 -33.05 20.87 48.00
C VAL A 69 -31.94 20.25 48.87
N GLY A 70 -31.30 21.08 49.70
CA GLY A 70 -30.26 20.62 50.61
C GLY A 70 -29.18 21.68 50.79
N ALA A 71 -27.92 21.26 50.67
CA ALA A 71 -26.73 22.08 50.57
C ALA A 71 -26.38 22.44 49.12
N SER A 72 -26.63 21.53 48.16
CA SER A 72 -26.54 21.76 46.71
C SER A 72 -27.44 20.78 45.95
N VAL A 73 -27.56 20.96 44.63
CA VAL A 73 -28.28 20.04 43.72
C VAL A 73 -27.71 18.61 43.69
N ASP A 74 -28.59 17.62 43.57
CA ASP A 74 -28.18 16.21 43.43
C ASP A 74 -27.68 15.86 42.01
N ILE A 75 -26.65 15.01 41.92
CA ILE A 75 -26.17 14.49 40.63
C ILE A 75 -27.20 13.51 40.05
N GLY A 76 -27.80 13.87 38.90
CA GLY A 76 -28.75 13.02 38.18
C GLY A 76 -30.02 13.76 37.74
N ALA A 77 -31.14 13.02 37.70
CA ALA A 77 -32.45 13.50 37.22
C ALA A 77 -33.53 13.62 38.32
N TYR A 78 -33.18 13.28 39.56
CA TYR A 78 -34.04 13.28 40.74
C TYR A 78 -33.36 14.04 41.87
N GLU A 79 -34.16 14.63 42.76
CA GLU A 79 -33.69 15.39 43.92
C GLU A 79 -34.21 14.76 45.22
N PHE A 80 -33.32 14.42 46.13
CA PHE A 80 -33.63 13.74 47.40
C PHE A 80 -34.30 14.70 48.40
N GLN A 81 -35.61 14.51 48.60
CA GLN A 81 -36.43 15.39 49.45
C GLN A 81 -36.35 15.09 50.97
N GLY A 82 -35.28 14.43 51.44
CA GLY A 82 -35.08 14.04 52.83
C GLY A 82 -34.06 14.91 53.58
N GLU A 83 -33.81 14.58 54.85
CA GLU A 83 -32.61 15.06 55.57
C GLU A 83 -31.55 13.94 55.49
N THR A 84 -30.30 14.29 55.12
CA THR A 84 -29.18 13.34 55.09
C THR A 84 -28.79 12.89 56.51
N PRO A 85 -28.38 11.62 56.73
CA PRO A 85 -27.98 11.13 58.04
C PRO A 85 -26.82 11.89 58.67
N THR A 86 -26.87 12.08 60.00
CA THR A 86 -25.78 12.68 60.76
C THR A 86 -24.56 11.76 60.79
N GLY A 87 -23.46 12.19 60.18
CA GLY A 87 -22.23 11.40 60.05
C GLY A 87 -21.54 11.58 58.70
N ARG A 88 -22.25 12.13 57.70
CA ARG A 88 -21.68 12.40 56.38
C ARG A 88 -20.40 13.21 56.44
N GLU A 89 -19.42 12.80 55.66
CA GLU A 89 -18.12 13.44 55.54
C GLU A 89 -18.18 14.76 54.75
N ALA A 90 -17.12 15.55 54.89
CA ALA A 90 -16.91 16.76 54.08
C ALA A 90 -15.98 16.41 52.91
N PRO A 91 -16.23 16.91 51.69
CA PRO A 91 -15.39 16.67 50.53
C PRO A 91 -13.89 16.90 50.82
N ALA A 92 -13.08 15.88 50.53
CA ALA A 92 -11.66 15.83 50.84
C ALA A 92 -10.87 15.18 49.69
N ILE A 93 -9.62 15.61 49.52
CA ILE A 93 -8.68 15.12 48.48
C ILE A 93 -7.46 14.41 49.09
N VAL A 94 -7.51 14.08 50.39
CA VAL A 94 -6.45 13.36 51.09
C VAL A 94 -6.93 11.94 51.36
N VAL A 95 -6.39 10.97 50.64
CA VAL A 95 -6.72 9.55 50.82
C VAL A 95 -6.23 9.08 52.18
N THR A 96 -7.10 8.42 52.95
CA THR A 96 -6.84 8.04 54.36
C THR A 96 -7.11 6.56 54.66
N THR A 97 -7.55 5.79 53.67
CA THR A 97 -7.78 4.32 53.78
C THR A 97 -7.12 3.57 52.60
N LEU A 98 -7.00 2.24 52.73
CA LEU A 98 -6.61 1.32 51.66
C LEU A 98 -7.82 0.59 51.03
N ASP A 99 -9.02 0.86 51.53
CA ASP A 99 -10.26 0.48 50.85
C ASP A 99 -10.57 1.50 49.74
N ASP A 100 -11.22 1.04 48.67
CA ASP A 100 -11.63 1.88 47.53
C ASP A 100 -13.16 1.94 47.34
N ALA A 101 -13.91 1.38 48.30
CA ALA A 101 -15.34 1.59 48.41
C ALA A 101 -15.66 3.08 48.62
N PHE A 102 -16.66 3.57 47.89
CA PHE A 102 -17.25 4.90 48.09
C PHE A 102 -18.36 4.77 49.14
N ASP A 103 -18.14 5.23 50.37
CA ASP A 103 -19.12 5.27 51.47
C ASP A 103 -18.88 6.53 52.33
N PRO A 104 -19.54 7.67 52.03
CA PRO A 104 -19.20 8.98 52.60
C PRO A 104 -19.73 9.17 54.05
N TYR A 105 -19.80 8.08 54.82
CA TYR A 105 -20.29 7.95 56.18
C TYR A 105 -19.40 7.05 57.07
N ASP A 106 -18.33 6.46 56.52
CA ASP A 106 -17.42 5.53 57.19
C ASP A 106 -16.42 6.26 58.12
N GLY A 107 -16.03 7.49 57.75
CA GLY A 107 -15.08 8.34 58.46
C GLY A 107 -13.67 8.38 57.84
N GLN A 108 -13.50 7.86 56.62
CA GLN A 108 -12.25 7.78 55.88
C GLN A 108 -12.51 8.07 54.39
N THR A 109 -11.59 8.77 53.75
CA THR A 109 -11.68 9.10 52.32
C THR A 109 -10.89 8.09 51.50
N SER A 110 -11.57 7.34 50.62
CA SER A 110 -10.96 6.45 49.62
C SER A 110 -10.29 7.21 48.47
N LEU A 111 -9.54 6.51 47.61
CA LEU A 111 -8.98 7.11 46.39
C LEU A 111 -10.09 7.47 45.39
N ARG A 112 -11.11 6.62 45.26
CA ARG A 112 -12.32 6.89 44.47
C ARG A 112 -13.05 8.17 44.90
N GLU A 113 -13.20 8.41 46.19
CA GLU A 113 -13.81 9.64 46.73
C GLU A 113 -12.91 10.86 46.55
N ALA A 114 -11.60 10.73 46.82
CA ALA A 114 -10.65 11.82 46.63
C ALA A 114 -10.58 12.27 45.15
N LEU A 115 -10.62 11.33 44.20
CA LEU A 115 -10.71 11.63 42.77
C LEU A 115 -12.05 12.28 42.39
N PHE A 116 -13.16 11.89 43.00
CA PHE A 116 -14.47 12.51 42.76
C PHE A 116 -14.59 13.92 43.38
N HIS A 117 -13.83 14.21 44.44
CA HIS A 117 -13.78 15.51 45.12
C HIS A 117 -12.69 16.47 44.59
N ALA A 118 -11.73 15.98 43.80
CA ALA A 118 -10.73 16.81 43.16
C ALA A 118 -11.37 17.90 42.28
N GLY A 119 -10.88 19.14 42.39
CA GLY A 119 -11.45 20.30 41.69
C GLY A 119 -12.89 20.70 42.08
N HIS A 120 -13.48 20.12 43.13
CA HIS A 120 -14.75 20.58 43.71
C HIS A 120 -14.57 21.93 44.45
N ASP A 121 -15.64 22.61 44.85
CA ASP A 121 -15.64 24.03 45.23
C ASP A 121 -14.63 24.44 46.33
N GLY A 122 -13.46 24.93 45.90
CA GLY A 122 -12.38 25.41 46.76
C GLY A 122 -11.34 24.34 47.15
N LEU A 123 -11.44 23.14 46.61
CA LEU A 123 -10.44 22.08 46.70
C LEU A 123 -9.44 22.16 45.52
N ASP A 124 -8.27 21.57 45.70
CA ASP A 124 -7.25 21.46 44.65
C ASP A 124 -7.53 20.27 43.71
N THR A 125 -6.79 20.18 42.62
CA THR A 125 -6.79 19.03 41.70
C THR A 125 -5.75 17.96 42.10
N ALA A 126 -4.86 18.28 43.05
CA ALA A 126 -3.90 17.35 43.61
C ALA A 126 -4.53 16.46 44.70
N VAL A 127 -4.59 15.15 44.43
CA VAL A 127 -4.91 14.10 45.40
C VAL A 127 -3.64 13.74 46.18
N GLU A 128 -3.69 13.95 47.49
CA GLU A 128 -2.62 13.58 48.44
C GLU A 128 -2.96 12.27 49.16
N PHE A 129 -1.96 11.66 49.81
CA PHE A 129 -2.13 10.43 50.61
C PHE A 129 -1.63 10.64 52.04
N ASP A 130 -2.35 10.14 53.04
CA ASP A 130 -1.86 10.13 54.42
C ASP A 130 -0.63 9.22 54.55
N SER A 131 0.38 9.69 55.31
CA SER A 131 1.64 8.98 55.56
C SER A 131 1.50 7.56 56.13
N SER A 132 0.35 7.20 56.72
CA SER A 132 0.07 5.84 57.19
C SER A 132 -0.22 4.83 56.08
N LEU A 133 -0.44 5.28 54.84
CA LEU A 133 -0.67 4.45 53.66
C LEU A 133 0.64 4.06 52.92
N SER A 134 1.81 4.50 53.39
CA SER A 134 3.12 4.17 52.80
C SER A 134 3.33 2.66 52.65
N SER A 135 3.82 2.19 51.49
CA SER A 135 3.92 0.76 51.14
C SER A 135 2.59 -0.03 51.18
N GLY A 136 1.44 0.66 51.14
CA GLY A 136 0.12 0.05 51.13
C GLY A 136 -0.35 -0.41 49.75
N THR A 137 -1.43 -1.19 49.72
CA THR A 137 -2.12 -1.60 48.48
C THR A 137 -3.59 -1.23 48.56
N ILE A 138 -3.99 -0.25 47.75
CA ILE A 138 -5.40 0.07 47.49
C ILE A 138 -5.91 -1.01 46.53
N THR A 139 -6.88 -1.80 46.96
CA THR A 139 -7.46 -2.89 46.14
C THR A 139 -8.83 -2.46 45.67
N LEU A 140 -9.06 -2.42 44.35
CA LEU A 140 -10.34 -1.96 43.81
C LEU A 140 -11.46 -2.98 44.10
N ASP A 141 -12.69 -2.49 44.24
CA ASP A 141 -13.88 -3.33 44.49
C ASP A 141 -14.32 -4.18 43.28
N GLY A 142 -13.64 -4.01 42.15
CA GLY A 142 -13.98 -4.57 40.84
C GLY A 142 -14.61 -3.56 39.87
N GLN A 143 -14.60 -2.26 40.20
CA GLN A 143 -14.84 -1.16 39.25
C GLN A 143 -13.54 -0.39 38.97
N SER A 144 -13.35 0.06 37.74
CA SER A 144 -12.27 1.01 37.39
C SER A 144 -12.42 2.30 38.19
N LEU A 145 -11.29 2.95 38.51
CA LEU A 145 -11.26 4.37 38.80
C LEU A 145 -11.50 5.16 37.50
N TYR A 146 -12.16 6.32 37.58
CA TYR A 146 -12.47 7.18 36.43
C TYR A 146 -12.03 8.61 36.69
N VAL A 147 -11.49 9.29 35.68
CA VAL A 147 -11.04 10.69 35.78
C VAL A 147 -11.52 11.50 34.57
N ASP A 148 -12.53 12.35 34.76
CA ASP A 148 -13.19 13.16 33.72
C ASP A 148 -12.70 14.62 33.66
N HIS A 149 -11.96 15.07 34.66
CA HIS A 149 -11.42 16.42 34.82
C HIS A 149 -9.89 16.41 35.00
N VAL A 150 -9.27 17.58 35.12
CA VAL A 150 -7.84 17.73 35.45
C VAL A 150 -7.56 17.26 36.88
N ALA A 151 -6.66 16.28 37.05
CA ALA A 151 -6.30 15.73 38.34
C ALA A 151 -4.82 15.32 38.39
N THR A 152 -4.21 15.38 39.58
CA THR A 152 -2.85 14.91 39.83
C THR A 152 -2.89 13.93 41.00
N VAL A 153 -2.45 12.69 40.81
CA VAL A 153 -2.37 11.66 41.86
C VAL A 153 -0.89 11.39 42.15
N ASP A 154 -0.37 11.98 43.23
CA ASP A 154 1.06 11.93 43.56
C ASP A 154 1.32 11.22 44.89
N ALA A 155 1.91 10.02 44.82
CA ALA A 155 2.31 9.25 45.99
C ALA A 155 3.75 9.52 46.46
N SER A 156 4.48 10.48 45.85
CA SER A 156 5.90 10.75 46.14
C SER A 156 6.18 11.15 47.60
N ALA A 157 5.18 11.72 48.28
CA ALA A 157 5.25 12.07 49.69
C ALA A 157 5.22 10.86 50.65
N ILE A 158 4.74 9.69 50.19
CA ILE A 158 4.57 8.48 51.02
C ILE A 158 5.39 7.27 50.54
N GLY A 159 5.65 7.16 49.24
CA GLY A 159 6.45 6.09 48.62
C GLY A 159 5.75 4.72 48.52
N SER A 160 6.07 3.99 47.45
CA SER A 160 5.72 2.58 47.25
C SER A 160 4.22 2.23 47.35
N LEU A 161 3.32 3.17 47.03
CA LEU A 161 1.88 2.89 46.99
C LEU A 161 1.53 2.01 45.78
N VAL A 162 0.67 1.02 45.98
CA VAL A 162 0.14 0.14 44.93
C VAL A 162 -1.37 0.35 44.77
N ILE A 163 -1.85 0.42 43.53
CA ILE A 163 -3.27 0.35 43.16
C ILE A 163 -3.47 -0.95 42.36
N ASP A 164 -4.30 -1.85 42.89
CA ASP A 164 -4.50 -3.21 42.36
C ASP A 164 -5.93 -3.39 41.83
N GLY A 165 -6.06 -3.64 40.53
CA GLY A 165 -7.33 -3.91 39.83
C GLY A 165 -7.92 -5.31 40.05
N ASP A 166 -7.32 -6.09 40.96
CA ASP A 166 -7.81 -7.32 41.57
C ASP A 166 -8.13 -8.50 40.64
N GLY A 167 -7.77 -8.38 39.36
CA GLY A 167 -8.05 -9.34 38.30
C GLY A 167 -9.48 -9.30 37.77
N ARG A 168 -10.35 -8.39 38.24
CA ARG A 168 -11.74 -8.29 37.78
C ARG A 168 -12.06 -7.03 36.97
N SER A 169 -11.24 -5.98 37.05
CA SER A 169 -11.47 -4.73 36.32
C SER A 169 -10.19 -4.09 35.80
N ARG A 170 -10.33 -3.10 34.91
CA ARG A 170 -9.28 -2.11 34.66
C ARG A 170 -8.95 -1.36 35.96
N VAL A 171 -7.70 -0.90 36.13
CA VAL A 171 -7.33 -0.05 37.27
C VAL A 171 -7.83 1.40 37.07
N LEU A 172 -7.43 2.06 35.98
CA LEU A 172 -7.74 3.48 35.73
C LEU A 172 -8.25 3.77 34.32
N THR A 173 -9.35 4.53 34.22
CA THR A 173 -9.89 5.06 32.96
C THR A 173 -9.80 6.60 32.96
N VAL A 174 -8.92 7.16 32.12
CA VAL A 174 -8.81 8.61 31.94
C VAL A 174 -9.71 9.04 30.79
N LEU A 175 -10.67 9.90 31.09
CA LEU A 175 -11.65 10.47 30.15
C LEU A 175 -11.36 11.94 29.84
N SER A 176 -10.65 12.70 30.68
CA SER A 176 -10.48 14.14 30.48
C SER A 176 -9.59 14.52 29.29
N THR A 177 -10.02 15.48 28.48
CA THR A 177 -9.14 16.14 27.51
C THR A 177 -8.11 17.09 28.14
N GLU A 178 -8.32 17.50 29.39
CA GLU A 178 -7.32 18.24 30.17
C GLU A 178 -6.29 17.26 30.78
N PRO A 179 -5.10 17.72 31.22
CA PRO A 179 -4.06 16.83 31.75
C PRO A 179 -4.48 16.07 33.01
N VAL A 180 -4.25 14.76 33.01
CA VAL A 180 -4.25 13.91 34.21
C VAL A 180 -2.84 13.39 34.43
N GLU A 181 -2.31 13.59 35.63
CA GLU A 181 -0.93 13.23 36.00
C GLU A 181 -0.91 12.16 37.10
N LEU A 182 -0.12 11.10 36.93
CA LEU A 182 0.14 10.10 37.97
C LEU A 182 1.63 10.09 38.34
N ALA A 183 1.94 10.03 39.63
CA ALA A 183 3.32 10.03 40.10
C ALA A 183 3.63 9.04 41.24
N ALA A 184 4.83 8.46 41.18
CA ALA A 184 5.49 7.67 42.22
C ALA A 184 4.68 6.49 42.83
N LEU A 185 3.85 5.83 42.00
CA LEU A 185 2.95 4.74 42.40
C LEU A 185 3.05 3.53 41.45
N THR A 186 2.47 2.40 41.88
CA THR A 186 2.37 1.16 41.09
C THR A 186 0.94 0.86 40.66
N VAL A 187 0.72 0.52 39.39
CA VAL A 187 -0.56 0.09 38.80
C VAL A 187 -0.46 -1.38 38.39
N THR A 188 -1.31 -2.23 38.97
CA THR A 188 -1.19 -3.69 38.82
C THR A 188 -2.53 -4.43 38.86
N GLY A 189 -2.53 -5.70 38.47
CA GLY A 189 -3.70 -6.59 38.58
C GLY A 189 -4.89 -6.23 37.68
N GLY A 190 -4.74 -5.26 36.78
CA GLY A 190 -5.81 -4.84 35.88
C GLY A 190 -6.16 -5.89 34.83
N ALA A 191 -7.46 -6.06 34.55
CA ALA A 191 -8.01 -7.00 33.57
C ALA A 191 -9.16 -6.37 32.74
N GLU A 192 -9.01 -6.31 31.41
CA GLU A 192 -10.05 -5.80 30.49
C GLU A 192 -9.82 -6.29 29.03
N GLN A 193 -10.64 -5.86 28.09
CA GLN A 193 -10.38 -6.02 26.66
C GLN A 193 -9.17 -5.20 26.20
N SER A 194 -9.10 -3.92 26.57
CA SER A 194 -7.98 -3.04 26.20
C SER A 194 -7.66 -2.03 27.31
N GLY A 195 -6.37 -1.71 27.45
CA GLY A 195 -5.85 -0.85 28.52
C GLY A 195 -6.18 -1.46 29.87
N ALA A 196 -5.59 -2.63 30.20
CA ALA A 196 -6.00 -3.37 31.39
C ALA A 196 -5.48 -2.72 32.67
N GLY A 197 -4.24 -2.22 32.69
CA GLY A 197 -3.79 -1.29 33.73
C GLY A 197 -4.49 0.05 33.60
N ILE A 198 -4.14 0.81 32.55
CA ILE A 198 -4.68 2.13 32.27
C ILE A 198 -5.24 2.19 30.84
N ALA A 199 -6.41 2.81 30.67
CA ALA A 199 -6.91 3.28 29.38
C ALA A 199 -7.08 4.80 29.42
N SER A 200 -6.30 5.52 28.60
CA SER A 200 -6.49 6.97 28.41
C SER A 200 -7.19 7.25 27.09
N PHE A 201 -8.39 7.82 27.19
CA PHE A 201 -9.10 8.43 26.08
C PHE A 201 -8.66 9.88 25.83
N GLY A 202 -7.99 10.50 26.81
CA GLY A 202 -7.55 11.89 26.81
C GLY A 202 -6.08 12.06 27.19
N SER A 203 -5.73 13.17 27.87
CA SER A 203 -4.33 13.54 28.12
C SER A 203 -3.80 12.92 29.41
N LEU A 204 -2.73 12.11 29.32
CA LEU A 204 -2.12 11.41 30.46
C LEU A 204 -0.61 11.67 30.56
N GLY A 205 -0.14 12.07 31.75
CA GLY A 205 1.27 12.08 32.14
C GLY A 205 1.57 11.05 33.23
N LEU A 206 2.72 10.37 33.12
CA LEU A 206 3.21 9.36 34.06
C LEU A 206 4.64 9.70 34.49
N THR A 207 4.88 9.92 35.79
CA THR A 207 6.19 10.30 36.35
C THR A 207 6.61 9.36 37.48
N GLY A 208 7.64 8.53 37.29
CA GLY A 208 8.04 7.57 38.33
C GLY A 208 7.02 6.44 38.57
N VAL A 209 6.22 6.09 37.56
CA VAL A 209 5.11 5.13 37.69
C VAL A 209 5.55 3.74 37.25
N SER A 210 5.21 2.74 38.06
CA SER A 210 5.38 1.32 37.74
C SER A 210 4.06 0.75 37.22
N ILE A 211 4.05 0.08 36.07
CA ILE A 211 2.87 -0.61 35.51
C ILE A 211 3.26 -2.07 35.26
N VAL A 212 2.71 -2.99 36.06
CA VAL A 212 3.16 -4.40 36.10
C VAL A 212 2.03 -5.38 36.35
N GLY A 213 2.04 -6.54 35.68
CA GLY A 213 1.07 -7.62 35.95
C GLY A 213 -0.37 -7.25 35.56
N ASN A 214 -0.54 -6.49 34.48
CA ASN A 214 -1.86 -6.15 33.92
C ASN A 214 -2.10 -6.91 32.61
N VAL A 215 -3.31 -7.46 32.42
CA VAL A 215 -3.58 -8.46 31.38
C VAL A 215 -4.82 -8.09 30.55
N ALA A 216 -4.58 -7.76 29.28
CA ALA A 216 -5.62 -7.44 28.31
C ALA A 216 -5.97 -8.64 27.41
N THR A 217 -7.19 -8.68 26.88
CA THR A 217 -7.59 -9.69 25.87
C THR A 217 -7.53 -9.19 24.42
N SER A 218 -7.16 -7.92 24.18
CA SER A 218 -7.05 -7.34 22.84
C SER A 218 -5.85 -6.40 22.64
N SER A 219 -5.63 -5.38 23.47
CA SER A 219 -4.59 -4.36 23.20
C SER A 219 -4.23 -3.50 24.41
N GLY A 220 -2.95 -3.24 24.66
CA GLY A 220 -2.52 -2.45 25.82
C GLY A 220 -2.74 -3.21 27.12
N GLY A 221 -1.86 -4.15 27.45
CA GLY A 221 -1.88 -4.84 28.74
C GLY A 221 -1.67 -3.83 29.88
N GLY A 222 -0.53 -3.16 29.88
CA GLY A 222 -0.23 -2.08 30.82
C GLY A 222 -1.03 -0.82 30.51
N LEU A 223 -0.88 -0.28 29.29
CA LEU A 223 -1.42 1.01 28.89
C LEU A 223 -2.02 0.97 27.48
N TYR A 224 -3.20 1.58 27.31
CA TYR A 224 -3.81 1.89 26.02
C TYR A 224 -4.13 3.39 25.95
N ALA A 225 -3.58 4.11 24.98
CA ALA A 225 -3.81 5.55 24.81
C ALA A 225 -4.54 5.85 23.48
N LEU A 226 -5.37 6.90 23.47
CA LEU A 226 -6.06 7.47 22.30
C LEU A 226 -5.75 8.96 22.02
N ALA A 227 -5.20 9.69 22.99
CA ALA A 227 -4.71 11.06 22.86
C ALA A 227 -3.35 11.21 23.58
N THR A 228 -2.89 12.45 23.81
CA THR A 228 -1.55 12.79 24.33
C THR A 228 -1.08 11.90 25.49
N LEU A 229 0.14 11.36 25.36
CA LEU A 229 0.80 10.59 26.40
C LEU A 229 2.22 11.13 26.67
N ALA A 230 2.54 11.36 27.95
CA ALA A 230 3.91 11.59 28.42
C ALA A 230 4.29 10.51 29.44
N VAL A 231 5.47 9.91 29.31
CA VAL A 231 5.98 8.86 30.22
C VAL A 231 7.43 9.16 30.57
N VAL A 232 7.69 9.41 31.85
CA VAL A 232 8.95 9.97 32.34
C VAL A 232 9.43 9.16 33.54
N ASN A 233 10.69 8.70 33.49
CA ASN A 233 11.34 7.93 34.57
C ASN A 233 10.48 6.73 35.08
N SER A 234 9.78 6.04 34.16
CA SER A 234 8.73 5.06 34.49
C SER A 234 9.06 3.66 33.96
N THR A 235 8.43 2.61 34.52
CA THR A 235 8.70 1.21 34.19
C THR A 235 7.40 0.48 33.86
N ILE A 236 7.29 -0.04 32.64
CA ILE A 236 6.13 -0.78 32.14
C ILE A 236 6.60 -2.18 31.75
N ALA A 237 6.45 -3.17 32.64
CA ALA A 237 7.02 -4.50 32.49
C ALA A 237 6.11 -5.61 33.00
N GLY A 238 6.17 -6.81 32.42
CA GLY A 238 5.33 -7.94 32.85
C GLY A 238 3.84 -7.73 32.62
N ASN A 239 3.46 -6.97 31.58
CA ASN A 239 2.08 -6.80 31.16
C ASN A 239 1.80 -7.60 29.89
N ALA A 240 0.58 -8.09 29.72
CA ALA A 240 0.28 -9.10 28.72
C ALA A 240 -0.98 -8.82 27.89
N VAL A 241 -0.98 -9.33 26.64
CA VAL A 241 -2.15 -9.46 25.79
C VAL A 241 -2.34 -10.92 25.40
N THR A 242 -3.41 -11.55 25.90
CA THR A 242 -3.65 -13.00 25.75
C THR A 242 -4.50 -13.37 24.53
N GLY A 243 -5.14 -12.39 23.87
CA GLY A 243 -5.93 -12.59 22.66
C GLY A 243 -5.06 -12.76 21.40
N THR A 244 -5.39 -13.74 20.55
CA THR A 244 -4.55 -14.27 19.46
C THR A 244 -4.21 -13.32 18.30
N SER A 245 -4.69 -12.08 18.32
CA SER A 245 -4.39 -11.05 17.31
C SER A 245 -4.13 -9.68 17.93
N GLY A 246 -3.77 -9.65 19.20
CA GLY A 246 -3.55 -8.42 19.97
C GLY A 246 -2.14 -7.86 19.86
N SER A 247 -1.94 -6.64 20.37
CA SER A 247 -0.65 -5.94 20.33
C SER A 247 -0.46 -4.97 21.49
N GLY A 248 0.79 -4.56 21.77
CA GLY A 248 1.12 -3.68 22.89
C GLY A 248 0.84 -4.36 24.22
N GLY A 249 1.67 -5.32 24.61
CA GLY A 249 1.64 -5.90 25.96
C GLY A 249 1.90 -4.83 27.01
N GLY A 250 2.99 -4.07 26.85
CA GLY A 250 3.28 -2.88 27.65
C GLY A 250 2.36 -1.72 27.27
N VAL A 251 2.61 -1.11 26.11
CA VAL A 251 1.93 0.10 25.63
C VAL A 251 1.34 -0.08 24.24
N TYR A 252 0.06 0.28 24.09
CA TYR A 252 -0.60 0.45 22.80
C TYR A 252 -0.94 1.92 22.57
N LEU A 253 -0.38 2.49 21.50
CA LEU A 253 -0.63 3.86 21.06
C LEU A 253 -1.57 3.86 19.85
N ALA A 254 -2.74 4.48 20.00
CA ALA A 254 -3.69 4.76 18.91
C ALA A 254 -3.65 6.23 18.45
N ILE A 255 -2.57 6.96 18.78
CA ILE A 255 -2.64 8.40 19.14
C ILE A 255 -1.93 9.35 18.18
N GLU A 256 -2.11 10.64 18.43
CA GLU A 256 -1.44 11.75 17.73
C GLU A 256 -0.01 12.01 18.24
N THR A 257 0.25 11.97 19.57
CA THR A 257 1.56 12.29 20.18
C THR A 257 1.85 11.52 21.48
N ALA A 258 2.89 10.66 21.47
CA ALA A 258 3.49 10.08 22.68
C ALA A 258 4.93 10.59 22.87
N VAL A 259 5.35 10.85 24.11
CA VAL A 259 6.77 11.07 24.45
C VAL A 259 7.17 10.15 25.60
N LEU A 260 8.22 9.35 25.39
CA LEU A 260 8.84 8.48 26.40
C LEU A 260 10.26 8.95 26.69
N THR A 261 10.59 9.20 27.97
CA THR A 261 11.93 9.61 28.41
C THR A 261 12.34 8.89 29.68
N ASN A 262 13.61 8.47 29.78
CA ASN A 262 14.18 7.73 30.93
C ASN A 262 13.36 6.49 31.33
N SER A 263 12.63 5.86 30.40
CA SER A 263 11.61 4.87 30.75
C SER A 263 11.92 3.47 30.20
N ILE A 264 11.57 2.44 30.98
CA ILE A 264 11.70 1.03 30.60
C ILE A 264 10.34 0.55 30.08
N VAL A 265 10.30 -0.02 28.87
CA VAL A 265 9.18 -0.83 28.39
C VAL A 265 9.73 -2.15 27.85
N ALA A 266 9.75 -3.16 28.71
CA ALA A 266 10.45 -4.43 28.47
C ALA A 266 9.77 -5.58 29.24
N VAL A 267 10.05 -6.83 28.84
CA VAL A 267 9.50 -8.04 29.49
C VAL A 267 7.96 -8.07 29.46
N ASN A 268 7.32 -7.47 28.44
CA ASN A 268 5.89 -7.57 28.21
C ASN A 268 5.58 -8.66 27.16
N ALA A 269 4.32 -9.08 27.03
CA ALA A 269 3.91 -10.18 26.14
C ALA A 269 2.71 -9.82 25.26
N ALA A 270 2.83 -9.98 23.94
CA ALA A 270 1.69 -9.94 23.01
C ALA A 270 2.02 -10.70 21.70
N PRO A 271 1.02 -11.17 20.91
CA PRO A 271 1.27 -11.85 19.64
C PRO A 271 1.94 -10.98 18.56
N GLY A 272 1.81 -9.66 18.65
CA GLY A 272 2.63 -8.69 17.92
C GLY A 272 2.97 -7.53 18.85
N ASP A 273 4.10 -6.87 18.61
CA ASP A 273 4.50 -5.65 19.33
C ASP A 273 4.43 -5.80 20.88
N PRO A 274 5.23 -6.68 21.50
CA PRO A 274 5.08 -7.01 22.92
C PRO A 274 5.23 -5.81 23.86
N ASP A 275 6.20 -4.93 23.61
CA ASP A 275 6.47 -3.79 24.48
C ASP A 275 5.73 -2.52 24.04
N ILE A 276 5.97 -2.03 22.83
CA ILE A 276 5.31 -0.82 22.30
C ILE A 276 4.74 -1.11 20.90
N ARG A 277 3.46 -0.75 20.72
CA ARG A 277 2.83 -0.60 19.40
C ARG A 277 2.50 0.87 19.15
N GLY A 278 2.89 1.39 17.99
CA GLY A 278 2.59 2.76 17.55
C GLY A 278 3.78 3.73 17.64
N THR A 279 3.51 5.02 17.47
CA THR A 279 4.50 6.05 17.16
C THR A 279 4.94 6.87 18.39
N LEU A 280 6.24 7.12 18.51
CA LEU A 280 6.86 7.96 19.55
C LEU A 280 7.37 9.26 18.92
N ALA A 281 6.98 10.40 19.47
CA ALA A 281 7.24 11.72 18.91
C ALA A 281 8.62 12.28 19.29
N THR A 282 9.04 13.33 18.58
CA THR A 282 10.25 14.11 18.82
C THR A 282 10.41 14.47 20.31
N GLY A 283 11.61 14.23 20.86
CA GLY A 283 11.88 14.38 22.30
C GLY A 283 11.78 13.07 23.08
N SER A 284 11.28 11.99 22.46
CA SER A 284 11.49 10.63 22.98
C SER A 284 12.97 10.24 22.89
N GLY A 285 13.47 9.54 23.90
CA GLY A 285 14.86 9.06 23.97
C GLY A 285 15.27 8.70 25.40
N HIS A 286 16.48 8.20 25.58
CA HIS A 286 16.97 7.67 26.86
C HIS A 286 16.11 6.55 27.46
N ASN A 287 15.48 5.73 26.60
CA ASN A 287 14.63 4.63 27.02
C ASN A 287 15.37 3.29 26.94
N LEU A 288 14.76 2.26 27.53
CA LEU A 288 15.18 0.86 27.38
C LEU A 288 13.97 0.02 26.93
N LEU A 289 14.03 -0.48 25.68
CA LEU A 289 12.89 -1.06 24.98
C LEU A 289 13.26 -2.41 24.35
N GLY A 290 12.41 -3.44 24.51
CA GLY A 290 12.56 -4.72 23.80
C GLY A 290 13.81 -5.54 24.15
N VAL A 291 14.42 -5.29 25.31
CA VAL A 291 15.64 -5.95 25.82
C VAL A 291 15.52 -6.20 27.33
N ASP A 292 16.29 -7.13 27.88
CA ASP A 292 16.28 -7.43 29.32
C ASP A 292 16.83 -6.24 30.14
N PRO A 293 16.08 -5.66 31.10
CA PRO A 293 16.58 -4.60 31.97
C PRO A 293 17.58 -5.04 33.04
N GLY A 294 17.85 -6.34 33.17
CA GLY A 294 18.71 -6.86 34.22
C GLY A 294 18.13 -6.61 35.62
N PHE A 295 16.82 -6.79 35.77
CA PHE A 295 16.15 -6.69 37.08
C PHE A 295 16.62 -7.80 38.02
N VAL A 296 16.51 -7.59 39.34
CA VAL A 296 16.78 -8.60 40.38
C VAL A 296 15.93 -9.86 40.15
N ARG A 297 14.70 -9.69 39.65
CA ARG A 297 13.87 -10.77 39.13
C ARG A 297 12.90 -10.23 38.09
N ASN A 298 13.02 -10.66 36.84
CA ASN A 298 12.06 -10.32 35.78
C ASN A 298 10.66 -10.88 36.11
N PRO A 299 9.57 -10.13 35.80
CA PRO A 299 8.21 -10.63 35.96
C PRO A 299 7.91 -11.74 34.93
N GLY A 300 6.96 -12.63 35.23
CA GLY A 300 6.66 -13.78 34.37
C GLY A 300 5.35 -14.52 34.67
N PRO A 301 4.86 -15.36 33.74
CA PRO A 301 3.55 -16.01 33.78
C PRO A 301 3.51 -17.29 34.63
N GLY A 302 4.07 -17.25 35.84
CA GLY A 302 3.98 -18.33 36.83
C GLY A 302 4.61 -19.69 36.46
N ASP A 303 4.14 -20.73 37.14
CA ASP A 303 4.51 -22.14 36.90
C ASP A 303 3.71 -22.75 35.74
N ASP A 304 2.53 -22.20 35.44
CA ASP A 304 1.60 -22.71 34.41
C ASP A 304 1.90 -22.16 32.99
N GLY A 305 2.60 -21.03 32.90
CA GLY A 305 3.05 -20.40 31.65
C GLY A 305 2.02 -19.50 30.96
N GLN A 306 0.92 -19.15 31.62
CA GLN A 306 -0.14 -18.28 31.09
C GLN A 306 -0.33 -17.03 31.94
N TRP A 307 -0.16 -15.87 31.32
CA TRP A 307 -0.49 -14.58 31.93
C TRP A 307 -2.00 -14.45 32.23
N GLY A 308 -2.35 -13.85 33.36
CA GLY A 308 -3.71 -13.67 33.85
C GLY A 308 -4.15 -14.78 34.82
N THR A 309 -3.20 -15.39 35.52
CA THR A 309 -3.40 -16.52 36.42
C THR A 309 -3.04 -16.17 37.87
N ALA A 310 -3.31 -17.08 38.81
CA ALA A 310 -3.09 -16.83 40.23
C ALA A 310 -1.63 -17.03 40.67
N ASP A 311 -0.76 -17.47 39.76
CA ASP A 311 0.68 -17.67 39.96
C ASP A 311 1.57 -16.71 39.14
N ASP A 312 0.97 -15.72 38.46
CA ASP A 312 1.69 -14.59 37.82
C ASP A 312 2.69 -13.93 38.80
N ASP A 313 3.95 -13.87 38.39
CA ASP A 313 5.02 -13.26 39.16
C ASP A 313 5.23 -11.80 38.73
N ARG A 314 4.94 -10.86 39.65
CA ARG A 314 5.18 -9.42 39.45
C ARG A 314 6.67 -9.03 39.54
N GLY A 315 7.57 -9.99 39.79
CA GLY A 315 9.03 -9.80 39.73
C GLY A 315 9.64 -9.09 40.95
N ASP A 316 10.82 -8.51 40.76
CA ASP A 316 11.50 -7.55 41.63
C ASP A 316 12.27 -6.62 40.68
N LEU A 317 11.63 -5.50 40.31
CA LEU A 317 12.02 -4.64 39.19
C LEU A 317 13.20 -3.69 39.51
N ARG A 318 13.91 -3.93 40.61
CA ARG A 318 15.12 -3.19 40.99
C ARG A 318 16.30 -3.66 40.16
N LEU A 319 17.25 -2.77 39.89
CA LEU A 319 18.37 -3.03 38.99
C LEU A 319 19.47 -3.89 39.67
N THR A 320 20.07 -4.82 38.92
CA THR A 320 21.28 -5.54 39.34
C THR A 320 22.57 -4.77 39.00
N GLU A 321 23.71 -5.12 39.59
CA GLU A 321 25.01 -4.46 39.35
C GLU A 321 25.52 -4.54 37.89
N PHE A 322 24.88 -5.37 37.06
CA PHE A 322 25.14 -5.54 35.62
C PHE A 322 24.08 -4.86 34.73
N SER A 323 23.04 -4.23 35.32
CA SER A 323 21.90 -3.71 34.56
C SER A 323 22.31 -2.67 33.51
N PRO A 324 21.80 -2.77 32.28
CA PRO A 324 22.07 -1.80 31.22
C PRO A 324 21.49 -0.41 31.49
N ALA A 325 20.51 -0.28 32.40
CA ALA A 325 19.83 0.98 32.72
C ALA A 325 20.65 1.96 33.58
N ILE A 326 21.72 1.51 34.24
CA ILE A 326 22.45 2.29 35.25
C ILE A 326 23.30 3.41 34.63
N ASP A 327 23.26 4.63 35.19
CA ASP A 327 23.91 5.86 34.69
C ASP A 327 23.48 6.26 33.24
N MET A 328 22.41 5.68 32.69
CA MET A 328 22.04 5.86 31.26
C MET A 328 20.98 6.92 30.96
N GLY A 329 20.16 7.35 31.92
CA GLY A 329 19.07 8.32 31.72
C GLY A 329 19.50 9.80 31.69
N ASP A 330 18.66 10.66 31.10
CA ASP A 330 18.88 12.11 31.12
C ASP A 330 18.47 12.73 32.46
N SER A 331 19.44 13.32 33.16
CA SER A 331 19.23 13.91 34.48
C SER A 331 18.55 15.29 34.42
N ASP A 332 18.63 16.00 33.29
CA ASP A 332 17.91 17.26 33.08
C ASP A 332 16.41 16.99 32.77
N ALA A 333 16.04 15.77 32.42
CA ALA A 333 14.66 15.32 32.18
C ALA A 333 13.94 14.79 33.45
N VAL A 334 14.59 14.78 34.62
CA VAL A 334 13.97 14.36 35.89
C VAL A 334 13.09 15.48 36.46
N PRO A 335 11.76 15.29 36.60
CA PRO A 335 10.89 16.34 37.14
C PRO A 335 11.24 16.65 38.60
N ALA A 336 11.29 17.93 38.97
CA ALA A 336 11.75 18.37 40.29
C ALA A 336 10.87 17.90 41.49
N ALA A 337 9.69 17.33 41.23
CA ALA A 337 8.86 16.67 42.23
C ALA A 337 9.35 15.24 42.55
N LEU A 338 9.91 14.52 41.56
CA LEU A 338 10.43 13.15 41.69
C LEU A 338 11.83 13.18 42.34
N ALA A 339 11.90 13.61 43.59
CA ALA A 339 13.15 13.72 44.35
C ALA A 339 13.70 12.36 44.82
N ALA A 340 12.86 11.31 44.79
CA ALA A 340 13.19 9.96 45.23
C ALA A 340 12.74 8.89 44.22
N ASP A 341 13.36 7.71 44.28
CA ASP A 341 12.95 6.50 43.57
C ASP A 341 11.83 5.75 44.33
N LEU A 342 11.31 4.66 43.75
CA LEU A 342 10.17 3.94 44.33
C LEU A 342 10.50 3.16 45.63
N ASP A 343 11.78 2.91 45.94
CA ASP A 343 12.26 2.37 47.23
C ASP A 343 12.53 3.51 48.26
N GLY A 344 12.38 4.79 47.87
CA GLY A 344 12.56 5.97 48.72
C GLY A 344 14.00 6.51 48.78
N ASN A 345 14.88 6.06 47.89
CA ASN A 345 16.26 6.53 47.77
C ASN A 345 16.33 7.83 46.95
N PRO A 346 17.42 8.62 47.00
CA PRO A 346 17.57 9.81 46.14
C PRO A 346 17.48 9.45 44.66
N ARG A 347 16.69 10.19 43.87
CA ARG A 347 16.44 9.86 42.45
C ARG A 347 17.61 10.10 41.49
N VAL A 348 18.70 10.72 41.94
CA VAL A 348 19.92 10.86 41.14
C VAL A 348 21.13 10.50 42.00
N VAL A 349 21.79 9.41 41.63
CA VAL A 349 23.03 8.89 42.21
C VAL A 349 24.09 8.81 41.10
N GLY A 350 25.36 8.54 41.43
CA GLY A 350 26.41 8.38 40.42
C GLY A 350 26.71 9.67 39.66
N ALA A 351 26.69 9.60 38.33
CA ALA A 351 26.90 10.72 37.42
C ALA A 351 25.63 11.13 36.66
N ARG A 352 24.72 10.18 36.40
CA ARG A 352 23.43 10.37 35.73
C ARG A 352 22.38 9.46 36.35
N VAL A 353 21.12 9.90 36.29
CA VAL A 353 19.94 9.10 36.66
C VAL A 353 19.83 7.78 35.90
N ASP A 354 19.29 6.75 36.54
CA ASP A 354 19.02 5.46 35.90
C ASP A 354 17.73 5.47 35.06
N ILE A 355 17.62 4.58 34.08
CA ILE A 355 16.37 4.39 33.32
C ILE A 355 15.37 3.58 34.16
N GLY A 356 14.10 4.01 34.26
CA GLY A 356 13.02 3.35 35.02
C GLY A 356 12.69 3.98 36.37
N VAL A 357 11.88 3.31 37.21
CA VAL A 357 11.40 3.83 38.52
C VAL A 357 12.36 3.67 39.71
N TYR A 358 13.49 3.01 39.51
CA TYR A 358 14.48 2.70 40.56
C TYR A 358 15.83 3.34 40.25
N GLU A 359 16.60 3.62 41.30
CA GLU A 359 17.96 4.19 41.20
C GLU A 359 18.96 3.29 41.94
N PHE A 360 20.04 2.87 41.26
CA PHE A 360 20.99 1.91 41.79
C PHE A 360 21.97 2.53 42.80
N GLN A 361 21.81 2.16 44.07
CA GLN A 361 22.49 2.80 45.22
C GLN A 361 23.94 2.32 45.48
N SER A 362 24.62 1.73 44.51
CA SER A 362 25.95 1.10 44.67
C SER A 362 26.90 1.43 43.52
N GLU A 363 28.20 1.17 43.70
CA GLU A 363 29.14 1.12 42.57
C GLU A 363 28.72 -0.04 41.63
N MET A 364 28.74 0.22 40.31
CA MET A 364 28.51 -0.79 39.26
C MET A 364 29.57 -1.89 39.26
N ALA A 365 29.28 -3.01 38.60
CA ALA A 365 30.28 -4.04 38.33
C ALA A 365 31.51 -3.49 37.59
N PRO A 366 32.75 -3.87 38.00
CA PRO A 366 33.96 -3.39 37.35
C PRO A 366 34.22 -4.14 36.03
N GLY A 367 34.39 -3.39 34.94
CA GLY A 367 34.70 -3.95 33.62
C GLY A 367 33.79 -3.46 32.49
N ARG A 368 32.75 -2.68 32.81
CA ARG A 368 31.80 -2.12 31.83
C ARG A 368 32.53 -1.42 30.68
N GLU A 369 32.07 -1.68 29.46
CA GLU A 369 32.63 -1.10 28.23
C GLU A 369 32.49 0.42 28.14
N THR A 370 33.27 1.00 27.23
CA THR A 370 33.05 2.37 26.75
C THR A 370 31.94 2.37 25.69
N PRO A 371 30.86 3.15 25.85
CA PRO A 371 29.79 3.25 24.86
C PRO A 371 30.29 3.49 23.43
N SER A 372 29.71 2.76 22.48
CA SER A 372 30.10 2.74 21.07
C SER A 372 28.88 2.64 20.17
N VAL A 373 28.88 3.37 19.05
CA VAL A 373 27.94 3.19 17.92
C VAL A 373 28.60 2.48 16.73
N VAL A 374 29.77 1.88 16.95
CA VAL A 374 30.45 0.99 16.00
C VAL A 374 30.26 -0.45 16.46
N VAL A 375 29.54 -1.24 15.67
CA VAL A 375 29.34 -2.68 15.88
C VAL A 375 30.63 -3.42 15.54
N THR A 376 31.08 -4.31 16.42
CA THR A 376 32.36 -5.03 16.31
C THR A 376 32.23 -6.56 16.36
N THR A 377 31.02 -7.09 16.55
CA THR A 377 30.74 -8.53 16.58
C THR A 377 29.52 -8.92 15.75
N LEU A 378 29.44 -10.20 15.37
CA LEU A 378 28.26 -10.81 14.74
C LEU A 378 27.29 -11.43 15.77
N ALA A 379 27.65 -11.44 17.06
CA ALA A 379 26.74 -11.88 18.11
C ALA A 379 25.71 -10.77 18.42
N ASP A 380 24.43 -11.11 18.39
CA ASP A 380 23.39 -10.28 19.01
C ASP A 380 23.30 -10.64 20.50
N THR A 381 24.20 -10.03 21.28
CA THR A 381 24.22 -10.09 22.75
C THR A 381 24.02 -8.69 23.32
N PHE A 382 23.48 -8.61 24.54
CA PHE A 382 23.27 -7.36 25.27
C PHE A 382 23.90 -7.51 26.66
N ASP A 383 25.23 -7.42 26.71
CA ASP A 383 26.08 -7.67 27.86
C ASP A 383 27.30 -6.74 27.80
N PHE A 384 27.21 -5.58 28.45
CA PHE A 384 28.23 -4.51 28.45
C PHE A 384 29.58 -4.88 29.13
N TYR A 385 29.89 -6.16 29.28
CA TYR A 385 31.05 -6.71 30.00
C TYR A 385 31.80 -7.81 29.21
N ASP A 386 31.44 -8.05 27.94
CA ASP A 386 32.00 -9.07 27.04
C ASP A 386 33.29 -8.58 26.34
N GLY A 387 33.41 -7.27 26.12
CA GLY A 387 34.54 -6.58 25.50
C GLY A 387 34.39 -6.25 24.01
N GLN A 388 33.20 -6.41 23.44
CA GLN A 388 32.86 -6.11 22.04
C GLN A 388 31.80 -4.99 21.98
N THR A 389 31.00 -4.95 20.92
CA THR A 389 29.79 -4.12 20.78
C THR A 389 28.90 -4.77 19.72
N SER A 390 27.74 -5.28 20.12
CA SER A 390 26.71 -5.83 19.23
C SER A 390 25.93 -4.73 18.52
N LEU A 391 25.05 -5.14 17.58
CA LEU A 391 24.11 -4.19 16.99
C LEU A 391 23.15 -3.61 18.04
N ARG A 392 22.60 -4.46 18.92
CA ARG A 392 21.64 -4.08 19.96
C ARG A 392 22.22 -3.09 20.98
N GLU A 393 23.49 -3.24 21.31
CA GLU A 393 24.25 -2.32 22.18
C GLU A 393 24.50 -0.97 21.48
N ALA A 394 24.92 -0.99 20.21
CA ALA A 394 25.11 0.23 19.41
C ALA A 394 23.80 1.01 19.19
N LEU A 395 22.67 0.30 18.97
CA LEU A 395 21.33 0.89 18.90
C LEU A 395 20.93 1.56 20.21
N PHE A 396 21.13 0.88 21.33
CA PHE A 396 20.83 1.45 22.64
C PHE A 396 21.65 2.71 22.91
N HIS A 397 22.96 2.67 22.65
CA HIS A 397 23.87 3.81 22.86
C HIS A 397 23.54 5.03 21.98
N ALA A 398 23.13 4.83 20.72
CA ALA A 398 22.64 5.92 19.87
C ALA A 398 21.41 6.62 20.50
N GLY A 399 20.49 5.85 21.10
CA GLY A 399 19.33 6.36 21.82
C GLY A 399 19.63 7.12 23.12
N GLN A 400 20.87 7.03 23.63
CA GLN A 400 21.36 7.82 24.78
C GLN A 400 22.25 9.00 24.35
N ASN A 401 22.54 9.18 23.05
CA ASN A 401 23.43 10.22 22.56
C ASN A 401 22.93 10.81 21.23
N VAL A 402 22.06 11.81 21.34
CA VAL A 402 21.48 12.56 20.20
C VAL A 402 22.49 13.29 19.30
N ALA A 403 23.80 13.24 19.61
CA ALA A 403 24.87 13.74 18.74
C ALA A 403 25.51 12.66 17.85
N GLU A 404 25.27 11.37 18.10
CA GLU A 404 25.92 10.24 17.40
C GLU A 404 24.89 9.19 16.91
N THR A 405 23.90 9.64 16.16
CA THR A 405 22.77 8.83 15.65
C THR A 405 23.11 7.91 14.45
N ASN A 406 24.39 7.64 14.17
CA ASN A 406 24.83 6.90 12.97
C ASN A 406 25.60 5.64 13.35
N VAL A 407 24.88 4.52 13.44
CA VAL A 407 25.42 3.18 13.70
C VAL A 407 26.13 2.64 12.47
N THR A 408 27.36 2.15 12.67
CA THR A 408 28.24 1.62 11.62
C THR A 408 28.90 0.33 12.07
N PHE A 409 29.56 -0.38 11.16
CA PHE A 409 30.09 -1.71 11.39
C PHE A 409 31.60 -1.75 11.12
N ASP A 410 32.35 -2.49 11.94
CA ASP A 410 33.76 -2.76 11.65
C ASP A 410 33.90 -3.58 10.35
N ALA A 411 34.93 -3.28 9.56
CA ALA A 411 35.14 -3.88 8.24
C ALA A 411 35.42 -5.40 8.29
N SER A 412 35.66 -5.99 9.46
CA SER A 412 35.75 -7.44 9.65
C SER A 412 34.40 -8.17 9.66
N LEU A 413 33.27 -7.43 9.71
CA LEU A 413 31.91 -7.99 9.72
C LEU A 413 31.30 -8.17 8.31
N ALA A 414 32.03 -7.84 7.25
CA ALA A 414 31.54 -7.93 5.86
C ALA A 414 31.19 -9.38 5.45
N GLU A 415 30.11 -9.52 4.67
CA GLU A 415 29.52 -10.82 4.29
C GLU A 415 29.04 -11.67 5.49
N GLY A 416 28.90 -11.05 6.68
CA GLY A 416 28.47 -11.70 7.91
C GLY A 416 26.94 -11.74 8.11
N THR A 417 26.52 -12.59 9.06
CA THR A 417 25.15 -12.66 9.57
C THR A 417 25.13 -12.37 11.06
N ILE A 418 24.32 -11.41 11.47
CA ILE A 418 23.92 -11.15 12.86
C ILE A 418 22.61 -11.90 13.09
N THR A 419 22.69 -13.06 13.73
CA THR A 419 21.51 -13.84 14.12
C THR A 419 21.01 -13.36 15.49
N LEU A 420 19.75 -12.96 15.58
CA LEU A 420 19.18 -12.32 16.77
C LEU A 420 18.97 -13.28 17.96
N ASP A 421 19.00 -12.73 19.16
CA ASP A 421 18.77 -13.43 20.43
C ASP A 421 17.38 -14.07 20.54
N GLY A 422 16.40 -13.59 19.78
CA GLY A 422 14.99 -13.98 19.82
C GLY A 422 14.04 -12.83 20.20
N LEU A 423 14.55 -11.61 20.31
CA LEU A 423 13.81 -10.37 20.50
C LEU A 423 13.96 -9.48 19.26
N SER A 424 12.94 -8.68 18.93
CA SER A 424 13.06 -7.65 17.90
C SER A 424 14.12 -6.63 18.28
N LEU A 425 14.83 -6.06 17.31
CA LEU A 425 15.47 -4.76 17.46
C LEU A 425 14.34 -3.70 17.52
N VAL A 426 14.40 -2.73 18.44
CA VAL A 426 13.37 -1.69 18.62
C VAL A 426 14.04 -0.31 18.53
N ILE A 427 13.46 0.59 17.73
CA ILE A 427 14.03 1.93 17.45
C ILE A 427 12.97 3.01 17.73
N ASP A 428 13.20 3.80 18.77
CA ASP A 428 12.32 4.90 19.24
C ASP A 428 12.82 6.31 18.88
N HIS A 429 14.07 6.45 18.45
CA HIS A 429 14.77 7.70 18.19
C HIS A 429 15.25 7.83 16.72
N ALA A 430 15.65 9.05 16.33
CA ALA A 430 16.26 9.32 15.02
C ALA A 430 17.57 8.54 14.84
N LEU A 431 17.70 7.76 13.76
CA LEU A 431 18.78 6.79 13.64
C LEU A 431 19.15 6.48 12.18
N ARG A 432 20.44 6.31 11.89
CA ARG A 432 20.94 5.73 10.63
C ARG A 432 21.73 4.47 10.92
N ILE A 433 21.40 3.36 10.27
CA ILE A 433 22.16 2.10 10.29
C ILE A 433 22.77 1.89 8.91
N ASP A 434 24.09 2.06 8.80
CA ASP A 434 24.79 2.10 7.51
C ASP A 434 25.80 0.95 7.35
N ALA A 435 25.36 -0.11 6.67
CA ALA A 435 26.18 -1.24 6.26
C ALA A 435 26.74 -1.11 4.82
N SER A 436 26.52 0.02 4.13
CA SER A 436 26.92 0.19 2.72
C SER A 436 28.44 0.08 2.49
N ALA A 437 29.24 0.28 3.53
CA ALA A 437 30.69 0.08 3.52
C ALA A 437 31.12 -1.40 3.49
N LEU A 438 30.26 -2.33 3.93
CA LEU A 438 30.51 -3.78 3.94
C LEU A 438 30.14 -4.46 2.62
N GLY A 439 29.21 -3.88 1.86
CA GLY A 439 28.67 -4.44 0.61
C GLY A 439 27.53 -5.42 0.80
N GLU A 440 27.61 -6.28 1.83
CA GLU A 440 26.51 -7.13 2.30
C GLU A 440 26.68 -7.43 3.81
N LEU A 441 25.58 -7.35 4.56
CA LEU A 441 25.47 -7.76 5.96
C LEU A 441 24.03 -8.24 6.21
N THR A 442 23.86 -9.41 6.82
CA THR A 442 22.54 -10.00 7.10
C THR A 442 22.13 -9.81 8.55
N LEU A 443 20.88 -9.40 8.77
CA LEU A 443 20.16 -9.44 10.04
C LEU A 443 19.12 -10.56 9.94
N ASP A 444 19.24 -11.56 10.82
CA ASP A 444 18.54 -12.84 10.74
C ASP A 444 17.83 -13.13 12.08
N ALA A 445 16.52 -13.31 12.07
CA ALA A 445 15.75 -13.57 13.31
C ALA A 445 15.46 -15.07 13.56
N ASP A 446 16.05 -16.00 12.82
CA ASP A 446 16.02 -17.45 13.06
C ASP A 446 14.58 -18.04 13.17
N GLY A 447 13.60 -17.38 12.56
CA GLY A 447 12.18 -17.70 12.67
C GLY A 447 11.57 -17.51 14.08
N ARG A 448 12.30 -16.86 15.02
CA ARG A 448 11.91 -16.74 16.44
C ARG A 448 11.29 -15.40 16.81
N SER A 449 11.58 -14.33 16.07
CA SER A 449 11.04 -12.99 16.32
C SER A 449 10.86 -12.18 15.03
N ARG A 450 10.30 -10.98 15.15
CA ARG A 450 10.54 -9.91 14.16
C ARG A 450 12.03 -9.55 14.13
N VAL A 451 12.53 -9.03 12.99
CA VAL A 451 13.88 -8.45 12.93
C VAL A 451 13.88 -7.01 13.50
N LEU A 452 13.09 -6.07 12.95
CA LEU A 452 13.04 -4.66 13.39
C LEU A 452 11.63 -4.11 13.65
N THR A 453 11.49 -3.32 14.71
CA THR A 453 10.30 -2.51 15.03
C THR A 453 10.69 -1.04 15.10
N VAL A 454 10.09 -0.19 14.27
CA VAL A 454 10.40 1.25 14.20
C VAL A 454 9.21 2.05 14.73
N CYS A 455 9.45 2.77 15.82
CA CYS A 455 8.47 3.61 16.51
C CYS A 455 8.73 5.11 16.36
N SER A 456 9.95 5.56 16.03
CA SER A 456 10.27 6.99 16.01
C SER A 456 9.53 7.77 14.91
N ALA A 457 8.93 8.91 15.28
CA ALA A 457 8.44 9.90 14.32
C ALA A 457 9.57 10.64 13.60
N GLU A 458 10.76 10.72 14.22
CA GLU A 458 11.97 11.22 13.56
C GLU A 458 12.50 10.19 12.55
N PRO A 459 13.27 10.61 11.52
CA PRO A 459 13.72 9.70 10.47
C PRO A 459 14.63 8.57 10.97
N VAL A 460 14.30 7.34 10.55
CA VAL A 460 15.15 6.15 10.68
C VAL A 460 15.58 5.69 9.28
N GLU A 461 16.87 5.43 9.06
CA GLU A 461 17.43 4.97 7.79
C GLU A 461 18.11 3.58 7.92
N LEU A 462 17.74 2.64 7.06
CA LEU A 462 18.32 1.29 6.97
C LEU A 462 19.00 1.11 5.61
N ILE A 463 20.32 0.85 5.58
CA ILE A 463 21.13 1.01 4.37
C ILE A 463 22.13 -0.14 4.19
N GLY A 464 22.07 -0.80 3.02
CA GLY A 464 22.99 -1.90 2.66
C GLY A 464 22.78 -3.19 3.46
N LEU A 465 21.58 -3.41 4.00
CA LEU A 465 21.25 -4.54 4.87
C LEU A 465 20.44 -5.61 4.13
N THR A 466 20.67 -6.88 4.46
CA THR A 466 19.75 -7.99 4.18
C THR A 466 18.98 -8.31 5.46
N ILE A 467 17.65 -8.36 5.40
CA ILE A 467 16.74 -8.60 6.54
C ILE A 467 15.97 -9.89 6.25
N THR A 468 16.20 -10.95 7.03
CA THR A 468 15.72 -12.31 6.73
C THR A 468 15.13 -13.06 7.92
N ASP A 469 14.32 -14.08 7.60
CA ASP A 469 13.79 -15.10 8.51
C ASP A 469 13.03 -14.55 9.75
N GLY A 470 12.53 -13.32 9.66
CA GLY A 470 11.65 -12.72 10.66
C GLY A 470 10.24 -13.31 10.67
N ALA A 471 9.74 -13.62 11.86
CA ALA A 471 8.41 -14.19 12.10
C ALA A 471 7.64 -13.41 13.19
N ALA A 472 6.52 -12.79 12.80
CA ALA A 472 5.68 -11.98 13.70
C ALA A 472 4.20 -12.00 13.26
N LEU A 473 3.26 -11.46 14.07
CA LEU A 473 1.86 -11.28 13.63
C LEU A 473 1.76 -10.27 12.46
N ASN A 474 2.42 -9.13 12.59
CA ASN A 474 2.49 -8.07 11.58
C ASN A 474 3.97 -7.75 11.31
N GLY A 475 4.37 -7.54 10.06
CA GLY A 475 5.73 -7.14 9.72
C GLY A 475 6.72 -8.21 10.13
N GLY A 476 6.83 -9.30 9.35
CA GLY A 476 7.72 -10.42 9.69
C GLY A 476 9.17 -9.96 9.81
N GLY A 477 9.67 -9.26 8.79
CA GLY A 477 10.98 -8.60 8.84
C GLY A 477 10.91 -7.29 9.61
N VAL A 478 10.07 -6.36 9.13
CA VAL A 478 9.99 -4.99 9.65
C VAL A 478 8.55 -4.58 9.95
N ALA A 479 8.30 -3.97 11.11
CA ALA A 479 7.08 -3.24 11.41
C ALA A 479 7.40 -1.76 11.63
N ASN A 480 6.88 -0.90 10.75
CA ASN A 480 7.05 0.54 10.84
C ASN A 480 5.77 1.22 11.34
N HIS A 481 5.85 1.81 12.53
CA HIS A 481 4.89 2.77 13.06
C HIS A 481 5.39 4.22 12.93
N GLY A 482 6.69 4.40 12.67
CA GLY A 482 7.38 5.68 12.61
C GLY A 482 7.66 6.18 11.20
N THR A 483 8.78 6.88 11.04
CA THR A 483 9.28 7.44 9.78
C THR A 483 10.52 6.65 9.34
N LEU A 484 10.40 5.83 8.29
CA LEU A 484 11.42 4.86 7.90
C LEU A 484 11.82 4.98 6.42
N ALA A 485 13.13 5.03 6.16
CA ALA A 485 13.73 4.88 4.84
C ALA A 485 14.53 3.56 4.76
N ILE A 486 14.29 2.78 3.72
CA ILE A 486 14.98 1.52 3.42
C ILE A 486 15.66 1.69 2.06
N LEU A 487 17.00 1.71 2.06
CA LEU A 487 17.84 2.18 0.95
C LEU A 487 18.88 1.12 0.57
N ASP A 488 19.06 0.85 -0.72
CA ASP A 488 20.05 -0.14 -1.24
C ASP A 488 20.04 -1.50 -0.48
N SER A 489 18.86 -1.94 0.02
CA SER A 489 18.71 -3.04 0.98
C SER A 489 17.81 -4.17 0.46
N THR A 490 17.86 -5.34 1.10
CA THR A 490 17.08 -6.53 0.75
C THR A 490 16.23 -6.99 1.95
N ILE A 491 14.94 -7.27 1.74
CA ILE A 491 14.05 -7.86 2.75
C ILE A 491 13.49 -9.16 2.16
N VAL A 492 13.92 -10.30 2.69
CA VAL A 492 13.76 -11.61 2.04
C VAL A 492 13.28 -12.71 2.98
N GLY A 493 12.39 -13.60 2.51
CA GLY A 493 12.00 -14.82 3.24
C GLY A 493 11.17 -14.64 4.52
N ASN A 494 10.92 -13.41 4.96
CA ASN A 494 10.21 -13.11 6.21
C ASN A 494 8.72 -13.50 6.16
N THR A 495 8.15 -13.83 7.31
CA THR A 495 6.78 -14.37 7.43
C THR A 495 5.89 -13.60 8.42
N ALA A 496 4.75 -13.12 7.95
CA ALA A 496 3.64 -12.66 8.80
C ALA A 496 2.68 -13.82 9.12
N THR A 497 2.36 -13.98 10.40
CA THR A 497 1.76 -15.18 11.01
C THR A 497 0.36 -14.92 11.57
N GLY A 498 -0.24 -15.92 12.24
CA GLY A 498 -1.55 -15.80 12.89
C GLY A 498 -2.74 -16.01 11.95
N SER A 499 -3.90 -15.47 12.31
CA SER A 499 -5.14 -15.60 11.52
C SER A 499 -5.28 -14.52 10.44
N SER A 500 -4.56 -13.42 10.58
CA SER A 500 -4.60 -12.21 9.76
C SER A 500 -3.20 -11.60 9.69
N GLY A 501 -2.22 -12.31 9.14
CA GLY A 501 -0.85 -11.80 9.08
C GLY A 501 -0.73 -10.65 8.08
N TYR A 502 -0.26 -9.48 8.50
CA TYR A 502 -0.07 -8.32 7.61
C TYR A 502 1.41 -8.02 7.39
N GLY A 503 1.86 -7.97 6.13
CA GLY A 503 3.21 -7.54 5.78
C GLY A 503 4.24 -8.62 6.08
N GLY A 504 4.40 -9.60 5.20
CA GLY A 504 5.40 -10.67 5.39
C GLY A 504 6.80 -10.09 5.51
N GLY A 505 7.20 -9.24 4.56
CA GLY A 505 8.42 -8.45 4.63
C GLY A 505 8.24 -7.23 5.55
N VAL A 506 7.33 -6.32 5.17
CA VAL A 506 7.13 -5.03 5.84
C VAL A 506 5.66 -4.75 6.15
N TYR A 507 5.36 -4.46 7.42
CA TYR A 507 4.11 -3.81 7.84
C TYR A 507 4.35 -2.30 8.01
N ASN A 508 3.41 -1.47 7.53
CA ASN A 508 3.46 -0.03 7.71
C ASN A 508 2.15 0.54 8.25
N SER A 509 2.25 1.37 9.30
CA SER A 509 1.21 2.30 9.73
C SER A 509 1.67 3.77 9.77
N GLY A 510 2.97 4.04 9.64
CA GLY A 510 3.58 5.38 9.61
C GLY A 510 4.00 5.83 8.19
N GLU A 511 5.14 6.50 8.07
CA GLU A 511 5.73 6.88 6.77
C GLU A 511 6.87 5.95 6.39
N LEU A 512 6.83 5.39 5.18
CA LEU A 512 7.81 4.43 4.68
C LEU A 512 8.26 4.79 3.25
N THR A 513 9.56 4.99 3.08
CA THR A 513 10.23 5.05 1.78
C THR A 513 11.08 3.81 1.56
N ILE A 514 10.93 3.15 0.41
CA ILE A 514 11.78 2.05 -0.05
C ILE A 514 12.42 2.53 -1.36
N ALA A 515 13.74 2.68 -1.40
CA ALA A 515 14.47 3.18 -2.57
C ALA A 515 15.62 2.26 -2.98
N ASP A 516 15.78 2.06 -4.29
CA ASP A 516 16.86 1.27 -4.92
C ASP A 516 17.03 -0.16 -4.31
N SER A 517 15.96 -0.72 -3.73
CA SER A 517 15.95 -1.89 -2.82
C SER A 517 15.14 -3.09 -3.36
N ILE A 518 15.23 -4.25 -2.67
CA ILE A 518 14.56 -5.51 -3.04
C ILE A 518 13.70 -6.03 -1.88
N ILE A 519 12.44 -6.36 -2.14
CA ILE A 519 11.52 -7.03 -1.21
C ILE A 519 11.06 -8.34 -1.86
N SER A 520 11.61 -9.49 -1.47
CA SER A 520 11.35 -10.76 -2.19
C SER A 520 11.01 -11.98 -1.33
N ASP A 521 10.23 -12.89 -1.88
CA ASP A 521 9.96 -14.22 -1.31
C ASP A 521 9.34 -14.22 0.11
N ASN A 522 8.90 -13.05 0.60
CA ASN A 522 8.26 -12.90 1.91
C ASN A 522 6.80 -13.38 1.85
N THR A 523 6.30 -13.91 2.97
CA THR A 523 4.98 -14.57 3.01
C THR A 523 4.07 -13.99 4.10
N ALA A 524 2.86 -13.58 3.72
CA ALA A 524 1.76 -13.32 4.66
C ALA A 524 0.86 -14.56 4.75
N THR A 525 0.57 -15.02 5.96
CA THR A 525 -0.21 -16.25 6.21
C THR A 525 -1.49 -15.99 7.01
N GLY A 526 -2.33 -17.03 7.10
CA GLY A 526 -3.58 -17.02 7.84
C GLY A 526 -4.81 -16.75 6.98
N THR A 527 -6.00 -16.99 7.53
CA THR A 527 -7.31 -16.81 6.89
C THR A 527 -7.44 -15.50 6.09
N TYR A 528 -6.83 -14.43 6.62
CA TYR A 528 -6.81 -13.07 6.07
C TYR A 528 -5.38 -12.53 5.85
N GLY A 529 -4.43 -13.38 5.50
CA GLY A 529 -3.03 -12.99 5.25
C GLY A 529 -2.90 -11.97 4.11
N ARG A 530 -2.22 -10.84 4.34
CA ARG A 530 -2.25 -9.66 3.47
C ARG A 530 -0.89 -9.00 3.30
N GLY A 531 -0.56 -8.60 2.06
CA GLY A 531 0.71 -7.94 1.76
C GLY A 531 1.88 -8.89 1.99
N GLY A 532 2.11 -9.86 1.11
CA GLY A 532 3.20 -10.81 1.25
C GLY A 532 4.55 -10.10 1.37
N GLY A 533 4.83 -9.15 0.48
CA GLY A 533 5.98 -8.26 0.58
C GLY A 533 5.72 -7.10 1.53
N ILE A 534 4.73 -6.25 1.21
CA ILE A 534 4.43 -5.01 1.93
C ILE A 534 2.94 -4.93 2.26
N ALA A 535 2.58 -4.63 3.50
CA ALA A 535 1.22 -4.24 3.89
C ALA A 535 1.20 -2.84 4.51
N ASN A 536 0.57 -1.88 3.85
CA ASN A 536 0.26 -0.58 4.43
C ASN A 536 -1.16 -0.56 4.97
N TYR A 537 -1.31 -0.17 6.22
CA TYR A 537 -2.61 -0.06 6.87
C TYR A 537 -3.18 1.35 6.70
N SER A 538 -2.59 2.33 7.39
CA SER A 538 -3.07 3.72 7.45
C SER A 538 -2.07 4.76 6.95
N GLY A 539 -0.84 4.35 6.65
CA GLY A 539 0.29 5.25 6.46
C GLY A 539 0.54 5.69 5.01
N THR A 540 1.73 6.25 4.78
CA THR A 540 2.24 6.61 3.46
C THR A 540 3.36 5.66 3.06
N VAL A 541 3.32 5.13 1.84
CA VAL A 541 4.38 4.29 1.27
C VAL A 541 4.83 4.82 -0.09
N THR A 542 6.13 5.02 -0.25
CA THR A 542 6.80 5.29 -1.53
C THR A 542 7.76 4.14 -1.85
N VAL A 543 7.62 3.53 -3.03
CA VAL A 543 8.50 2.48 -3.56
C VAL A 543 9.15 3.00 -4.84
N ALA A 544 10.43 3.37 -4.79
CA ALA A 544 11.16 4.06 -5.84
C ALA A 544 12.36 3.23 -6.35
N GLY A 545 12.53 3.07 -7.67
CA GLY A 545 13.68 2.35 -8.26
C GLY A 545 13.84 0.88 -7.81
N SER A 546 12.82 0.30 -7.19
CA SER A 546 12.92 -0.91 -6.35
C SER A 546 12.20 -2.11 -6.96
N THR A 547 12.44 -3.30 -6.42
CA THR A 547 11.81 -4.56 -6.86
C THR A 547 11.02 -5.20 -5.72
N VAL A 548 9.75 -5.55 -5.98
CA VAL A 548 8.90 -6.34 -5.07
C VAL A 548 8.51 -7.63 -5.79
N SER A 549 9.15 -8.76 -5.48
CA SER A 549 9.06 -9.96 -6.32
C SER A 549 8.92 -11.30 -5.60
N GLY A 550 8.11 -12.21 -6.13
CA GLY A 550 7.97 -13.58 -5.61
C GLY A 550 7.26 -13.71 -4.25
N ASN A 551 6.81 -12.59 -3.66
CA ASN A 551 6.14 -12.59 -2.36
C ASN A 551 4.73 -13.21 -2.44
N ALA A 552 4.26 -13.79 -1.33
CA ALA A 552 3.02 -14.54 -1.28
C ALA A 552 2.06 -14.08 -0.17
N ALA A 553 0.79 -13.86 -0.50
CA ALA A 553 -0.31 -13.78 0.46
C ALA A 553 -1.08 -15.10 0.42
N THR A 554 -1.19 -15.80 1.56
CA THR A 554 -1.62 -17.20 1.62
C THR A 554 -2.76 -17.41 2.62
N GLY A 555 -3.89 -17.92 2.14
CA GLY A 555 -5.08 -18.15 2.96
C GLY A 555 -6.39 -17.93 2.22
N THR A 556 -7.53 -18.29 2.82
CA THR A 556 -8.84 -18.30 2.13
C THR A 556 -9.26 -16.96 1.54
N SER A 557 -8.92 -15.86 2.21
CA SER A 557 -9.25 -14.48 1.84
C SER A 557 -7.98 -13.61 1.95
N SER A 558 -6.95 -13.98 1.17
CA SER A 558 -5.62 -13.37 1.23
C SER A 558 -5.41 -12.36 0.11
N ASP A 559 -5.09 -11.10 0.45
CA ASP A 559 -5.10 -9.99 -0.52
C ASP A 559 -3.72 -9.33 -0.63
N GLY A 560 -3.29 -8.96 -1.85
CA GLY A 560 -2.03 -8.25 -2.07
C GLY A 560 -0.81 -9.17 -1.92
N GLY A 561 -0.55 -10.02 -2.90
CA GLY A 561 0.60 -10.94 -2.87
C GLY A 561 1.93 -10.20 -2.73
N GLY A 562 2.16 -9.20 -3.57
CA GLY A 562 3.30 -8.28 -3.46
C GLY A 562 3.03 -7.17 -2.44
N ILE A 563 2.02 -6.34 -2.72
CA ILE A 563 1.69 -5.15 -1.93
C ILE A 563 0.19 -5.12 -1.59
N TYR A 564 -0.15 -4.88 -0.32
CA TYR A 564 -1.50 -4.60 0.15
C TYR A 564 -1.60 -3.17 0.69
N GLN A 565 -2.71 -2.50 0.37
CA GLN A 565 -3.04 -1.14 0.83
C GLN A 565 -4.45 -1.13 1.42
N SER A 566 -4.60 -0.73 2.69
CA SER A 566 -5.92 -0.55 3.31
C SER A 566 -6.50 0.83 3.02
N SER A 567 -6.06 1.90 3.68
CA SER A 567 -6.70 3.23 3.56
C SER A 567 -5.73 4.42 3.52
N GLY A 568 -4.44 4.17 3.25
CA GLY A 568 -3.39 5.19 3.17
C GLY A 568 -3.07 5.66 1.75
N THR A 569 -1.82 6.04 1.51
CA THR A 569 -1.29 6.39 0.17
C THR A 569 -0.17 5.43 -0.24
N LEU A 570 -0.19 4.98 -1.50
CA LEU A 570 0.90 4.26 -2.15
C LEU A 570 1.33 4.95 -3.44
N THR A 571 2.64 5.20 -3.54
CA THR A 571 3.32 5.60 -4.77
C THR A 571 4.34 4.53 -5.15
N VAL A 572 4.23 3.98 -6.36
CA VAL A 572 5.22 3.06 -6.95
C VAL A 572 5.82 3.74 -8.18
N THR A 573 7.11 4.10 -8.12
CA THR A 573 7.82 4.91 -9.12
C THR A 573 9.07 4.22 -9.65
N CYS A 574 9.25 4.19 -10.98
CA CYS A 574 10.39 3.56 -11.66
C CYS A 574 10.73 2.13 -11.14
N SER A 575 9.71 1.37 -10.71
CA SER A 575 9.86 0.14 -9.92
C SER A 575 9.24 -1.09 -10.59
N THR A 576 9.61 -2.28 -10.10
CA THR A 576 9.13 -3.58 -10.62
C THR A 576 8.35 -4.34 -9.55
N VAL A 577 7.12 -4.77 -9.86
CA VAL A 577 6.29 -5.64 -9.00
C VAL A 577 6.00 -6.94 -9.75
N SER A 578 6.69 -8.04 -9.42
CA SER A 578 6.75 -9.21 -10.31
C SER A 578 6.61 -10.59 -9.67
N GLY A 579 5.87 -11.49 -10.32
CA GLY A 579 5.76 -12.90 -9.90
C GLY A 579 5.14 -13.15 -8.52
N ASN A 580 4.53 -12.12 -7.90
CA ASN A 580 3.90 -12.24 -6.58
C ASN A 580 2.54 -12.94 -6.68
N ALA A 581 2.10 -13.58 -5.59
CA ALA A 581 0.93 -14.46 -5.60
C ALA A 581 -0.05 -14.18 -4.44
N ALA A 582 -1.34 -14.05 -4.74
CA ALA A 582 -2.43 -14.09 -3.75
C ALA A 582 -3.18 -15.42 -3.89
N THR A 583 -3.05 -16.32 -2.91
CA THR A 583 -3.45 -17.73 -3.05
C THR A 583 -4.58 -18.12 -2.10
N GLY A 584 -5.80 -18.15 -2.62
CA GLY A 584 -7.01 -18.47 -1.87
C GLY A 584 -8.28 -18.49 -2.73
N THR A 585 -9.41 -18.87 -2.11
CA THR A 585 -10.73 -18.89 -2.76
C THR A 585 -11.34 -17.49 -2.97
N SER A 586 -10.87 -16.51 -2.19
CA SER A 586 -11.30 -15.12 -2.17
C SER A 586 -10.08 -14.19 -2.11
N ALA A 587 -9.04 -14.50 -2.90
CA ALA A 587 -7.72 -13.89 -2.80
C ALA A 587 -7.38 -13.01 -4.00
N ASP A 588 -7.42 -11.69 -3.86
CA ASP A 588 -7.34 -10.74 -4.97
C ASP A 588 -6.10 -9.84 -4.89
N GLY A 589 -5.68 -9.25 -6.02
CA GLY A 589 -4.47 -8.40 -6.09
C GLY A 589 -3.17 -9.19 -5.95
N GLY A 590 -2.70 -9.81 -7.04
CA GLY A 590 -1.48 -10.63 -7.01
C GLY A 590 -0.23 -9.77 -6.81
N GLY A 591 -0.05 -8.76 -7.66
CA GLY A 591 0.99 -7.76 -7.52
C GLY A 591 0.62 -6.71 -6.47
N ILE A 592 -0.48 -5.99 -6.70
CA ILE A 592 -0.96 -4.90 -5.82
C ILE A 592 -2.46 -5.07 -5.53
N TYR A 593 -2.84 -4.98 -4.26
CA TYR A 593 -4.23 -4.82 -3.81
C TYR A 593 -4.43 -3.46 -3.12
N GLN A 594 -5.51 -2.78 -3.46
CA GLN A 594 -5.98 -1.54 -2.85
C GLN A 594 -7.42 -1.68 -2.37
N SER A 595 -7.65 -1.53 -1.06
CA SER A 595 -8.99 -1.48 -0.47
C SER A 595 -9.62 -0.10 -0.70
N SER A 596 -9.02 0.97 -0.17
CA SER A 596 -9.38 2.37 -0.41
C SER A 596 -8.12 3.25 -0.47
N GLY A 597 -8.20 4.54 -0.13
CA GLY A 597 -7.07 5.46 -0.22
C GLY A 597 -6.64 5.76 -1.66
N THR A 598 -5.36 6.10 -1.86
CA THR A 598 -4.81 6.47 -3.18
C THR A 598 -3.67 5.54 -3.61
N LEU A 599 -3.75 5.04 -4.85
CA LEU A 599 -2.69 4.28 -5.52
C LEU A 599 -2.20 5.01 -6.76
N THR A 600 -0.93 5.39 -6.78
CA THR A 600 -0.21 5.85 -7.97
C THR A 600 0.85 4.82 -8.38
N VAL A 601 0.83 4.39 -9.63
CA VAL A 601 1.85 3.54 -10.27
C VAL A 601 2.39 4.30 -11.48
N MET A 602 3.66 4.72 -11.44
CA MET A 602 4.25 5.62 -12.43
C MET A 602 5.61 5.11 -12.93
N GLY A 603 5.85 5.11 -14.25
CA GLY A 603 7.12 4.66 -14.84
C GLY A 603 7.49 3.21 -14.49
N SER A 604 6.51 2.37 -14.13
CA SER A 604 6.73 1.12 -13.39
C SER A 604 6.19 -0.10 -14.14
N THR A 605 6.73 -1.29 -13.82
CA THR A 605 6.35 -2.56 -14.45
C THR A 605 5.71 -3.51 -13.43
N VAL A 606 4.46 -3.93 -13.68
CA VAL A 606 3.74 -4.91 -12.87
C VAL A 606 3.51 -6.17 -13.70
N PHE A 607 4.30 -7.25 -13.47
CA PHE A 607 4.31 -8.39 -14.39
C PHE A 607 4.29 -9.80 -13.77
N GLY A 608 3.63 -10.74 -14.46
CA GLY A 608 3.64 -12.17 -14.10
C GLY A 608 3.01 -12.53 -12.74
N ASN A 609 2.31 -11.59 -12.10
CA ASN A 609 1.68 -11.80 -10.80
C ASN A 609 0.38 -12.62 -10.94
N THR A 610 -0.01 -13.37 -9.89
CA THR A 610 -1.12 -14.34 -9.94
C THR A 610 -2.11 -14.16 -8.79
N ALA A 611 -3.42 -14.17 -9.08
CA ALA A 611 -4.48 -14.11 -8.05
C ALA A 611 -5.81 -14.73 -8.53
N ARG A 612 -6.85 -14.56 -7.73
CA ARG A 612 -8.25 -14.78 -8.15
C ARG A 612 -8.70 -13.65 -9.09
N SER A 613 -8.56 -12.39 -8.68
CA SER A 613 -8.95 -11.22 -9.48
C SER A 613 -7.93 -10.09 -9.37
N GLY A 614 -7.84 -9.23 -10.39
CA GLY A 614 -6.92 -8.07 -10.42
C GLY A 614 -5.47 -8.48 -10.25
N SER A 615 -4.99 -9.45 -11.02
CA SER A 615 -3.75 -10.15 -10.67
C SER A 615 -2.50 -9.30 -10.77
N GLY A 616 -2.44 -8.34 -11.71
CA GLY A 616 -1.47 -7.25 -11.63
C GLY A 616 -1.86 -6.26 -10.53
N ILE A 617 -3.01 -5.59 -10.72
CA ILE A 617 -3.55 -4.57 -9.81
C ILE A 617 -5.04 -4.84 -9.54
N TYR A 618 -5.45 -4.82 -8.28
CA TYR A 618 -6.84 -4.82 -7.85
C TYR A 618 -7.15 -3.53 -7.06
N ASN A 619 -7.98 -2.65 -7.60
CA ASN A 619 -8.60 -1.54 -6.86
C ASN A 619 -10.03 -1.93 -6.46
N SER A 620 -10.36 -1.83 -5.17
CA SER A 620 -11.68 -2.14 -4.63
C SER A 620 -12.59 -0.91 -4.58
N TYR A 621 -12.16 0.14 -3.85
CA TYR A 621 -12.97 1.33 -3.55
C TYR A 621 -12.19 2.68 -3.59
N GLY A 622 -10.90 2.68 -3.94
CA GLY A 622 -10.04 3.88 -3.86
C GLY A 622 -9.81 4.63 -5.18
N ALA A 623 -8.98 5.67 -5.12
CA ALA A 623 -8.47 6.39 -6.28
C ALA A 623 -7.28 5.63 -6.91
N LEU A 624 -7.29 5.48 -8.23
CA LEU A 624 -6.29 4.72 -8.98
C LEU A 624 -5.68 5.60 -10.09
N ASN A 625 -4.35 5.68 -10.15
CA ASN A 625 -3.61 6.38 -11.19
C ASN A 625 -2.47 5.52 -11.71
N VAL A 626 -2.60 4.97 -12.93
CA VAL A 626 -1.53 4.23 -13.61
C VAL A 626 -1.02 5.08 -14.76
N ALA A 627 0.23 5.55 -14.69
CA ALA A 627 0.82 6.50 -15.63
C ALA A 627 2.16 6.01 -16.18
N ASN A 628 2.40 6.16 -17.48
CA ASN A 628 3.69 5.80 -18.12
C ASN A 628 4.18 4.37 -17.75
N SER A 629 3.28 3.40 -17.58
CA SER A 629 3.58 2.13 -16.90
C SER A 629 3.17 0.90 -17.73
N THR A 630 3.80 -0.26 -17.44
CA THR A 630 3.50 -1.53 -18.11
C THR A 630 2.88 -2.53 -17.13
N VAL A 631 1.69 -3.04 -17.43
CA VAL A 631 1.01 -4.11 -16.66
C VAL A 631 0.87 -5.33 -17.57
N SER A 632 1.68 -6.37 -17.39
CA SER A 632 1.81 -7.44 -18.38
C SER A 632 1.95 -8.88 -17.87
N GLY A 633 1.41 -9.85 -18.61
CA GLY A 633 1.55 -11.29 -18.30
C GLY A 633 0.93 -11.74 -16.97
N ASN A 634 0.14 -10.91 -16.30
CA ASN A 634 -0.48 -11.25 -15.01
C ASN A 634 -1.68 -12.19 -15.22
N THR A 635 -1.92 -13.12 -14.29
CA THR A 635 -2.86 -14.25 -14.48
C THR A 635 -3.91 -14.36 -13.37
N ALA A 636 -5.17 -14.06 -13.71
CA ALA A 636 -6.34 -14.15 -12.85
C ALA A 636 -7.14 -15.44 -13.08
N THR A 637 -7.44 -16.17 -12.00
CA THR A 637 -8.33 -17.35 -12.06
C THR A 637 -9.82 -16.99 -12.12
N VAL A 638 -10.17 -15.69 -12.08
CA VAL A 638 -11.51 -15.12 -12.34
C VAL A 638 -11.39 -13.91 -13.29
N SER A 639 -11.34 -12.67 -12.78
CA SER A 639 -11.50 -11.45 -13.60
C SER A 639 -10.41 -10.40 -13.38
N GLY A 640 -10.09 -9.61 -14.40
CA GLY A 640 -9.04 -8.59 -14.33
C GLY A 640 -7.66 -9.23 -14.26
N GLY A 641 -7.14 -9.71 -15.39
CA GLY A 641 -5.79 -10.28 -15.45
C GLY A 641 -4.75 -9.23 -15.09
N GLY A 642 -4.71 -8.14 -15.87
CA GLY A 642 -3.88 -6.98 -15.62
C GLY A 642 -4.44 -6.12 -14.49
N ILE A 643 -5.58 -5.46 -14.74
CA ILE A 643 -6.22 -4.52 -13.81
C ILE A 643 -7.66 -4.96 -13.53
N TYR A 644 -8.04 -5.06 -12.26
CA TYR A 644 -9.42 -5.03 -11.80
C TYR A 644 -9.68 -3.68 -11.14
N ASN A 645 -10.76 -3.02 -11.54
CA ASN A 645 -11.19 -1.75 -11.01
C ASN A 645 -12.64 -1.84 -10.51
N GLY A 646 -12.83 -1.71 -9.20
CA GLY A 646 -14.11 -1.79 -8.52
C GLY A 646 -14.88 -0.47 -8.47
N SER A 647 -15.74 -0.35 -7.46
CA SER A 647 -16.66 0.77 -7.28
C SER A 647 -16.08 1.80 -6.30
N SER A 648 -15.25 2.71 -6.80
CA SER A 648 -14.70 3.84 -6.02
C SER A 648 -15.77 4.83 -5.51
N SER A 649 -15.35 5.88 -4.81
CA SER A 649 -16.00 7.21 -4.89
C SER A 649 -15.26 8.18 -5.83
N ASP A 650 -14.00 7.86 -6.15
CA ASP A 650 -13.01 8.82 -6.60
C ASP A 650 -12.55 8.56 -8.06
N SER A 651 -11.68 9.44 -8.56
CA SER A 651 -11.17 9.42 -9.93
C SER A 651 -10.23 8.23 -10.23
N MET A 652 -10.34 7.67 -11.43
CA MET A 652 -9.60 6.48 -11.85
C MET A 652 -9.01 6.69 -13.25
N PHE A 653 -7.69 6.59 -13.37
CA PHE A 653 -6.91 6.95 -14.56
C PHE A 653 -5.93 5.86 -14.98
N VAL A 654 -5.84 5.62 -16.29
CA VAL A 654 -4.79 4.81 -16.92
C VAL A 654 -4.27 5.58 -18.14
N VAL A 655 -3.05 6.12 -18.06
CA VAL A 655 -2.52 7.12 -19.00
C VAL A 655 -1.14 6.71 -19.50
N ASN A 656 -0.86 6.92 -20.79
CA ASN A 656 0.45 6.61 -21.40
C ASN A 656 0.97 5.18 -21.11
N SER A 657 0.08 4.21 -20.96
CA SER A 657 0.40 2.91 -20.35
C SER A 657 0.14 1.72 -21.29
N ILE A 658 0.83 0.61 -21.05
CA ILE A 658 0.75 -0.62 -21.83
C ILE A 658 0.20 -1.75 -20.95
N ILE A 659 -0.96 -2.28 -21.31
CA ILE A 659 -1.62 -3.40 -20.61
C ILE A 659 -1.62 -4.59 -21.56
N SER A 660 -0.65 -5.51 -21.43
CA SER A 660 -0.37 -6.51 -22.47
C SER A 660 -0.21 -7.97 -22.01
N GLY A 661 -0.75 -8.92 -22.78
CA GLY A 661 -0.56 -10.35 -22.54
C GLY A 661 -1.13 -10.91 -21.23
N ASN A 662 -1.96 -10.15 -20.52
CA ASN A 662 -2.57 -10.58 -19.25
C ASN A 662 -3.73 -11.55 -19.49
N THR A 663 -3.95 -12.49 -18.58
CA THR A 663 -4.95 -13.57 -18.72
C THR A 663 -5.96 -13.55 -17.57
N ALA A 664 -7.24 -13.74 -17.88
CA ALA A 664 -8.33 -13.90 -16.91
C ALA A 664 -9.23 -15.09 -17.29
N ALA A 665 -9.60 -15.95 -16.34
CA ALA A 665 -10.43 -17.13 -16.66
C ALA A 665 -11.86 -16.76 -17.13
N THR A 666 -12.45 -15.68 -16.61
CA THR A 666 -13.84 -15.30 -16.89
C THR A 666 -13.99 -13.96 -17.62
N SER A 667 -13.41 -12.86 -17.15
CA SER A 667 -13.65 -11.54 -17.77
C SER A 667 -12.56 -10.49 -17.59
N GLY A 668 -12.31 -9.66 -18.60
CA GLY A 668 -11.36 -8.55 -18.53
C GLY A 668 -9.91 -9.05 -18.42
N GLY A 669 -9.32 -9.47 -19.53
CA GLY A 669 -7.94 -9.98 -19.54
C GLY A 669 -6.96 -8.85 -19.21
N GLY A 670 -7.02 -7.77 -19.99
CA GLY A 670 -6.28 -6.55 -19.71
C GLY A 670 -6.91 -5.78 -18.54
N VAL A 671 -8.15 -5.32 -18.71
CA VAL A 671 -8.89 -4.49 -17.74
C VAL A 671 -10.30 -5.02 -17.51
N TYR A 672 -10.69 -5.14 -16.24
CA TYR A 672 -12.07 -5.37 -15.79
C TYR A 672 -12.57 -4.17 -14.98
N ASN A 673 -13.64 -3.52 -15.42
CA ASN A 673 -14.24 -2.36 -14.77
C ASN A 673 -15.64 -2.71 -14.22
N ASP A 674 -15.77 -2.73 -12.90
CA ASP A 674 -17.00 -2.94 -12.12
C ASP A 674 -17.37 -1.68 -11.33
N SER A 675 -17.19 -0.51 -11.98
CA SER A 675 -17.45 0.79 -11.39
C SER A 675 -18.94 1.05 -11.15
N SER A 676 -19.25 1.79 -10.09
CA SER A 676 -20.62 2.20 -9.78
C SER A 676 -21.18 3.11 -10.88
N THR A 677 -22.49 3.27 -10.94
CA THR A 677 -23.16 4.20 -11.89
C THR A 677 -22.76 5.67 -11.73
N SER A 678 -22.02 6.02 -10.67
CA SER A 678 -21.59 7.38 -10.36
C SER A 678 -20.21 7.74 -10.94
N ASN A 679 -19.40 6.75 -11.34
CA ASN A 679 -17.96 6.95 -11.56
C ASN A 679 -17.55 6.69 -13.01
N THR A 680 -16.39 7.22 -13.40
CA THR A 680 -15.79 7.03 -14.72
C THR A 680 -14.35 6.53 -14.61
N LEU A 681 -14.01 5.43 -15.28
CA LEU A 681 -12.63 5.03 -15.54
C LEU A 681 -12.16 5.70 -16.84
N SER A 682 -11.10 6.50 -16.80
CA SER A 682 -10.54 7.15 -17.99
C SER A 682 -9.24 6.46 -18.41
N VAL A 683 -9.19 5.96 -19.64
CA VAL A 683 -8.00 5.41 -20.29
C VAL A 683 -7.58 6.36 -21.41
N ALA A 684 -6.35 6.86 -21.37
CA ALA A 684 -5.85 7.85 -22.32
C ALA A 684 -4.47 7.48 -22.90
N ASN A 685 -4.26 7.69 -24.19
CA ASN A 685 -2.96 7.57 -24.86
C ASN A 685 -2.25 6.22 -24.59
N SER A 686 -3.02 5.12 -24.52
CA SER A 686 -2.58 3.83 -23.97
C SER A 686 -2.82 2.66 -24.93
N VAL A 687 -2.10 1.56 -24.73
CA VAL A 687 -2.22 0.31 -25.50
C VAL A 687 -2.76 -0.81 -24.61
N ILE A 688 -3.80 -1.50 -25.06
CA ILE A 688 -4.33 -2.71 -24.43
C ILE A 688 -4.23 -3.83 -25.46
N SER A 689 -3.26 -4.76 -25.30
CA SER A 689 -2.94 -5.73 -26.35
C SER A 689 -2.74 -7.18 -25.91
N ASP A 690 -3.04 -8.11 -26.81
CA ASP A 690 -2.71 -9.54 -26.67
C ASP A 690 -3.27 -10.22 -25.39
N ASN A 691 -4.19 -9.56 -24.68
CA ASN A 691 -4.78 -10.04 -23.44
C ASN A 691 -5.89 -11.08 -23.68
N VAL A 692 -6.11 -11.96 -22.72
CA VAL A 692 -6.91 -13.17 -22.85
C VAL A 692 -8.02 -13.21 -21.79
N ALA A 693 -9.28 -13.43 -22.19
CA ALA A 693 -10.35 -13.65 -21.21
C ALA A 693 -11.47 -14.59 -21.68
N GLY A 694 -12.28 -15.12 -20.76
CA GLY A 694 -13.56 -15.72 -21.14
C GLY A 694 -14.53 -14.73 -21.82
N SER A 695 -14.38 -13.42 -21.59
CA SER A 695 -15.18 -12.32 -22.17
C SER A 695 -14.47 -10.98 -21.97
N GLY A 696 -14.46 -10.07 -22.95
CA GLY A 696 -13.73 -8.81 -22.82
C GLY A 696 -12.22 -9.04 -22.70
N GLY A 697 -11.59 -9.58 -23.74
CA GLY A 697 -10.17 -9.94 -23.72
C GLY A 697 -9.28 -8.77 -23.32
N GLY A 698 -9.40 -7.64 -24.02
CA GLY A 698 -8.73 -6.39 -23.66
C GLY A 698 -9.42 -5.66 -22.51
N PHE A 699 -10.71 -5.36 -22.67
CA PHE A 699 -11.49 -4.54 -21.75
C PHE A 699 -12.88 -5.13 -21.50
N TYR A 700 -13.30 -5.24 -20.24
CA TYR A 700 -14.66 -5.62 -19.86
C TYR A 700 -15.27 -4.53 -18.97
N ASN A 701 -16.31 -3.86 -19.45
CA ASN A 701 -17.09 -2.91 -18.68
C ASN A 701 -18.37 -3.58 -18.16
N ARG A 702 -18.58 -3.63 -16.84
CA ARG A 702 -19.74 -4.31 -16.24
C ARG A 702 -20.89 -3.39 -15.81
N TYR A 703 -20.55 -2.20 -15.33
CA TYR A 703 -21.44 -1.12 -14.90
C TYR A 703 -20.70 0.23 -15.07
N GLY A 704 -21.33 1.34 -14.67
CA GLY A 704 -20.67 2.66 -14.67
C GLY A 704 -20.28 3.17 -16.06
N ALA A 705 -19.36 4.12 -16.09
CA ALA A 705 -18.81 4.68 -17.31
C ALA A 705 -17.31 4.37 -17.49
N ALA A 706 -16.88 4.25 -18.74
CA ALA A 706 -15.48 4.33 -19.13
C ALA A 706 -15.30 5.29 -20.32
N ILE A 707 -14.20 6.03 -20.32
CA ILE A 707 -13.76 6.90 -21.43
C ILE A 707 -12.45 6.33 -21.97
N LEU A 708 -12.36 6.14 -23.29
CA LEU A 708 -11.19 5.64 -24.00
C LEU A 708 -10.75 6.70 -25.03
N THR A 709 -9.68 7.42 -24.76
CA THR A 709 -9.23 8.57 -25.57
C THR A 709 -7.84 8.28 -26.14
N ASN A 710 -7.63 8.44 -27.45
CA ASN A 710 -6.32 8.16 -28.10
C ASN A 710 -5.76 6.76 -27.74
N THR A 711 -6.62 5.73 -27.67
CA THR A 711 -6.26 4.41 -27.11
C THR A 711 -6.27 3.33 -28.21
N THR A 712 -5.33 2.39 -28.17
CA THR A 712 -5.25 1.27 -29.12
C THR A 712 -5.56 -0.06 -28.43
N ILE A 713 -6.60 -0.75 -28.89
CA ILE A 713 -7.03 -2.06 -28.36
C ILE A 713 -6.97 -3.11 -29.48
N ALA A 714 -5.90 -3.93 -29.51
CA ALA A 714 -5.63 -4.87 -30.60
C ALA A 714 -4.96 -6.18 -30.16
N GLY A 715 -5.14 -7.27 -30.91
CA GLY A 715 -4.58 -8.60 -30.61
C GLY A 715 -5.27 -9.36 -29.46
N ASN A 716 -6.11 -8.69 -28.66
CA ASN A 716 -6.79 -9.30 -27.52
C ASN A 716 -7.82 -10.37 -27.96
N ARG A 717 -7.99 -11.42 -27.15
CA ARG A 717 -8.71 -12.64 -27.53
C ARG A 717 -9.66 -13.18 -26.47
N THR A 718 -10.80 -13.76 -26.89
CA THR A 718 -11.65 -14.54 -25.99
C THR A 718 -11.42 -16.05 -26.06
N THR A 719 -11.48 -16.73 -24.92
CA THR A 719 -11.42 -18.18 -24.78
C THR A 719 -12.82 -18.77 -24.55
N GLY A 720 -13.43 -19.29 -25.62
CA GLY A 720 -14.73 -19.96 -25.55
C GLY A 720 -15.77 -19.39 -26.52
N SER A 721 -17.03 -19.30 -26.08
CA SER A 721 -18.18 -18.96 -26.92
C SER A 721 -18.76 -17.56 -26.69
N ALA A 722 -18.06 -16.70 -25.96
CA ALA A 722 -18.49 -15.33 -25.66
C ALA A 722 -17.62 -14.29 -26.40
N GLY A 723 -18.21 -13.12 -26.63
CA GLY A 723 -17.66 -12.11 -27.53
C GLY A 723 -16.91 -10.97 -26.83
N GLY A 724 -16.50 -9.98 -27.63
CA GLY A 724 -15.68 -8.86 -27.17
C GLY A 724 -14.25 -9.31 -26.90
N GLY A 725 -13.49 -9.63 -27.96
CA GLY A 725 -12.04 -9.81 -27.86
C GLY A 725 -11.37 -8.51 -27.42
N GLY A 726 -11.71 -7.40 -28.08
CA GLY A 726 -11.31 -6.04 -27.68
C GLY A 726 -12.10 -5.58 -26.46
N ILE A 727 -13.35 -5.15 -26.67
CA ILE A 727 -14.22 -4.57 -25.63
C ILE A 727 -15.49 -5.41 -25.46
N TYR A 728 -15.85 -5.72 -24.22
CA TYR A 728 -17.21 -6.13 -23.82
C TYR A 728 -17.86 -4.99 -23.02
N ILE A 729 -19.09 -4.61 -23.40
CA ILE A 729 -19.93 -3.64 -22.68
C ILE A 729 -21.18 -4.35 -22.16
N TYR A 730 -21.23 -4.56 -20.85
CA TYR A 730 -22.38 -5.03 -20.09
C TYR A 730 -22.89 -3.86 -19.23
N ASN A 731 -24.21 -3.65 -19.19
CA ASN A 731 -24.94 -2.76 -18.26
C ASN A 731 -24.31 -1.40 -17.86
N GLY A 732 -23.48 -0.81 -18.73
CA GLY A 732 -22.77 0.44 -18.53
C GLY A 732 -22.42 1.09 -19.86
N THR A 733 -21.63 2.15 -19.82
CA THR A 733 -21.36 3.03 -20.98
C THR A 733 -19.88 3.11 -21.26
N VAL A 734 -19.46 2.91 -22.52
CA VAL A 734 -18.09 3.19 -22.96
C VAL A 734 -18.12 4.26 -24.04
N THR A 735 -17.49 5.39 -23.78
CA THR A 735 -17.26 6.46 -24.76
C THR A 735 -15.86 6.31 -25.33
N ALA A 736 -15.71 6.19 -26.65
CA ALA A 736 -14.40 6.14 -27.30
C ALA A 736 -14.17 7.37 -28.18
N THR A 737 -12.98 7.96 -28.13
CA THR A 737 -12.55 9.07 -29.00
C THR A 737 -11.13 8.87 -29.50
N ASN A 738 -10.86 9.26 -30.75
CA ASN A 738 -9.55 9.12 -31.40
C ASN A 738 -8.91 7.71 -31.27
N SER A 739 -9.68 6.63 -31.13
CA SER A 739 -9.17 5.33 -30.68
C SER A 739 -9.26 4.23 -31.73
N ILE A 740 -8.37 3.23 -31.65
CA ILE A 740 -8.37 2.01 -32.48
C ILE A 740 -8.90 0.84 -31.66
N VAL A 741 -9.85 0.06 -32.21
CA VAL A 741 -10.31 -1.23 -31.66
C VAL A 741 -10.41 -2.25 -32.80
N ALA A 742 -9.32 -2.95 -33.09
CA ALA A 742 -9.17 -3.76 -34.31
C ALA A 742 -8.25 -4.97 -34.07
N LEU A 743 -8.23 -5.95 -35.00
CA LEU A 743 -7.38 -7.16 -34.91
C LEU A 743 -7.55 -8.00 -33.62
N ASN A 744 -8.65 -7.83 -32.90
CA ASN A 744 -9.02 -8.67 -31.75
C ASN A 744 -9.73 -9.94 -32.23
N THR A 745 -9.75 -11.02 -31.44
CA THR A 745 -10.38 -12.29 -31.83
C THR A 745 -11.42 -12.78 -30.81
N ALA A 746 -12.54 -13.31 -31.30
CA ALA A 746 -13.60 -13.93 -30.48
C ALA A 746 -14.53 -14.76 -31.36
N SER A 747 -15.31 -15.67 -30.76
CA SER A 747 -16.36 -16.44 -31.47
C SER A 747 -17.51 -15.58 -32.02
N SER A 748 -17.69 -14.37 -31.46
CA SER A 748 -18.70 -13.40 -31.86
C SER A 748 -18.23 -11.99 -31.48
N SER A 749 -18.61 -10.97 -32.26
CA SER A 749 -18.28 -9.56 -31.98
C SER A 749 -16.83 -9.30 -31.53
N PRO A 750 -15.81 -9.62 -32.37
CA PRO A 750 -14.40 -9.62 -31.97
C PRO A 750 -13.89 -8.29 -31.40
N ASN A 751 -14.28 -7.15 -31.97
CA ASN A 751 -13.76 -5.85 -31.54
C ASN A 751 -14.59 -5.21 -30.43
N VAL A 752 -15.92 -5.13 -30.58
CA VAL A 752 -16.83 -4.58 -29.55
C VAL A 752 -18.08 -5.46 -29.48
N LEU A 753 -18.40 -5.98 -28.28
CA LEU A 753 -19.69 -6.58 -27.94
C LEU A 753 -20.46 -5.62 -27.03
N GLY A 754 -21.65 -5.20 -27.48
CA GLY A 754 -22.42 -4.10 -26.89
C GLY A 754 -22.43 -2.88 -27.80
N SER A 755 -22.75 -1.70 -27.26
CA SER A 755 -22.79 -0.43 -28.00
C SER A 755 -21.94 0.63 -27.32
N LEU A 756 -21.11 1.33 -28.09
CA LEU A 756 -20.42 2.54 -27.64
C LEU A 756 -21.44 3.69 -27.42
N ALA A 757 -21.06 4.66 -26.59
CA ALA A 757 -21.87 5.85 -26.31
C ALA A 757 -22.08 6.70 -27.58
N ALA A 758 -23.19 7.45 -27.63
CA ALA A 758 -23.52 8.30 -28.78
C ALA A 758 -22.47 9.39 -29.07
N GLU A 759 -21.77 9.87 -28.04
CA GLU A 759 -20.70 10.87 -28.16
C GLU A 759 -19.37 10.28 -28.68
N SER A 760 -19.29 8.96 -28.93
CA SER A 760 -18.09 8.31 -29.41
C SER A 760 -17.81 8.67 -30.87
N SER A 761 -16.65 9.26 -31.16
CA SER A 761 -16.33 9.80 -32.49
C SER A 761 -14.86 9.57 -32.86
N HIS A 762 -14.53 9.72 -34.15
CA HIS A 762 -13.15 9.64 -34.65
C HIS A 762 -12.41 8.33 -34.28
N ASN A 763 -13.12 7.20 -34.23
CA ASN A 763 -12.55 5.88 -33.91
C ASN A 763 -12.36 5.01 -35.16
N LEU A 764 -11.44 4.05 -35.11
CA LEU A 764 -11.32 2.96 -36.08
C LEU A 764 -11.72 1.66 -35.38
N VAL A 765 -12.87 1.07 -35.77
CA VAL A 765 -13.40 -0.14 -35.14
C VAL A 765 -13.50 -1.27 -36.17
N GLY A 766 -12.61 -2.24 -36.08
CA GLY A 766 -12.40 -3.27 -37.10
C GLY A 766 -11.73 -2.76 -38.38
N GLY A 767 -11.52 -3.67 -39.33
CA GLY A 767 -10.62 -3.46 -40.46
C GLY A 767 -9.15 -3.70 -40.10
N ASP A 768 -8.27 -3.45 -41.07
CA ASP A 768 -6.82 -3.35 -40.89
C ASP A 768 -6.47 -1.90 -40.51
N PRO A 769 -5.88 -1.64 -39.32
CA PRO A 769 -5.45 -0.29 -38.91
C PRO A 769 -4.23 0.21 -39.66
N GLY A 770 -3.51 -0.65 -40.37
CA GLY A 770 -2.23 -0.33 -40.99
C GLY A 770 -1.09 -0.22 -39.98
N PHE A 771 -0.94 -1.19 -39.07
CA PHE A 771 0.20 -1.22 -38.15
C PHE A 771 1.50 -1.62 -38.86
N VAL A 772 2.66 -1.22 -38.33
CA VAL A 772 3.98 -1.64 -38.82
C VAL A 772 4.16 -3.15 -38.69
N ARG A 773 3.63 -3.77 -37.63
CA ARG A 773 3.46 -5.22 -37.50
C ARG A 773 2.16 -5.53 -36.77
N ASP A 774 1.26 -6.23 -37.43
CA ASP A 774 0.02 -6.70 -36.83
C ASP A 774 0.31 -7.83 -35.80
N PRO A 775 -0.41 -7.90 -34.66
CA PRO A 775 -0.33 -9.04 -33.76
C PRO A 775 -0.95 -10.29 -34.40
N GLY A 776 -0.36 -11.47 -34.20
CA GLY A 776 -0.83 -12.70 -34.85
C GLY A 776 -0.34 -14.02 -34.23
N PRO A 777 -1.00 -15.15 -34.52
CA PRO A 777 -0.74 -16.46 -33.93
C PRO A 777 0.40 -17.23 -34.63
N GLY A 778 1.52 -16.56 -34.89
CA GLY A 778 2.72 -17.17 -35.49
C GLY A 778 2.54 -17.79 -36.88
N ASP A 779 3.42 -18.75 -37.17
CA ASP A 779 3.44 -19.55 -38.40
C ASP A 779 2.52 -20.78 -38.28
N ASP A 780 2.27 -21.29 -37.07
CA ASP A 780 1.43 -22.48 -36.85
C ASP A 780 -0.09 -22.17 -36.82
N GLY A 781 -0.46 -20.91 -36.55
CA GLY A 781 -1.83 -20.42 -36.54
C GLY A 781 -2.57 -20.59 -35.21
N VAL A 782 -1.89 -20.93 -34.11
CA VAL A 782 -2.48 -21.25 -32.80
C VAL A 782 -2.03 -20.25 -31.72
N TRP A 783 -2.91 -19.32 -31.35
CA TRP A 783 -2.62 -18.33 -30.29
C TRP A 783 -2.20 -18.97 -28.96
N GLY A 784 -1.11 -18.48 -28.38
CA GLY A 784 -0.53 -18.94 -27.11
C GLY A 784 0.66 -19.89 -27.26
N THR A 785 1.28 -19.94 -28.44
CA THR A 785 2.51 -20.69 -28.73
C THR A 785 3.76 -19.79 -28.61
N ALA A 786 4.95 -20.37 -28.83
CA ALA A 786 6.23 -19.65 -28.78
C ALA A 786 6.51 -18.79 -30.02
N ASP A 787 5.69 -18.89 -31.07
CA ASP A 787 5.76 -18.11 -32.30
C ASP A 787 4.70 -16.99 -32.40
N ASP A 788 3.88 -16.78 -31.36
CA ASP A 788 2.97 -15.62 -31.24
C ASP A 788 3.71 -14.30 -31.58
N VAL A 789 3.23 -13.60 -32.60
CA VAL A 789 3.79 -12.34 -33.09
C VAL A 789 3.25 -11.20 -32.25
N ALA A 790 4.07 -10.66 -31.36
CA ALA A 790 3.76 -9.43 -30.63
C ALA A 790 3.58 -8.24 -31.59
N GLY A 791 2.54 -7.44 -31.42
CA GLY A 791 2.26 -6.29 -32.30
C GLY A 791 3.32 -5.18 -32.22
N ASN A 792 3.47 -4.41 -33.31
CA ASN A 792 4.10 -3.08 -33.31
C ASN A 792 3.05 -2.08 -33.77
N PHE A 793 2.35 -1.49 -32.80
CA PHE A 793 1.12 -0.71 -33.00
C PHE A 793 1.34 0.73 -33.53
N ARG A 794 2.58 1.09 -33.88
CA ARG A 794 2.88 2.29 -34.68
C ARG A 794 2.29 2.11 -36.08
N LEU A 795 1.86 3.20 -36.72
CA LEU A 795 1.21 3.17 -38.03
C LEU A 795 2.23 3.13 -39.20
N ARG A 796 1.84 2.57 -40.34
CA ARG A 796 2.62 2.56 -41.59
C ARG A 796 2.07 3.55 -42.63
N ILE A 797 2.89 3.95 -43.60
CA ILE A 797 2.47 4.82 -44.73
C ILE A 797 1.19 4.27 -45.38
N GLY A 798 0.20 5.13 -45.60
CA GLY A 798 -1.10 4.75 -46.15
C GLY A 798 -2.04 4.02 -45.18
N SER A 799 -1.72 3.97 -43.88
CA SER A 799 -2.65 3.52 -42.85
C SER A 799 -3.93 4.39 -42.83
N PRO A 800 -5.12 3.79 -42.70
CA PRO A 800 -6.37 4.53 -42.57
C PRO A 800 -6.52 5.27 -41.22
N ALA A 801 -5.63 5.05 -40.24
CA ALA A 801 -5.67 5.74 -38.95
C ALA A 801 -4.94 7.10 -38.95
N VAL A 802 -4.09 7.35 -39.95
CA VAL A 802 -3.27 8.57 -40.08
C VAL A 802 -4.13 9.79 -40.43
N ASN A 803 -3.88 10.92 -39.78
CA ASN A 803 -4.59 12.20 -39.91
C ASN A 803 -6.13 12.10 -39.79
N ALA A 804 -6.62 11.09 -39.08
CA ALA A 804 -8.04 10.71 -39.06
C ALA A 804 -8.72 10.86 -37.68
N GLY A 805 -8.03 11.44 -36.70
CA GLY A 805 -8.56 11.81 -35.39
C GLY A 805 -9.16 13.23 -35.36
N SER A 806 -9.35 13.76 -34.14
CA SER A 806 -9.76 15.15 -33.90
C SER A 806 -8.86 15.82 -32.85
N ASN A 807 -8.19 16.90 -33.24
CA ASN A 807 -7.27 17.65 -32.37
C ASN A 807 -7.96 18.18 -31.11
N ALA A 808 -9.25 18.54 -31.21
CA ALA A 808 -10.05 19.01 -30.07
C ALA A 808 -10.38 17.91 -29.06
N LEU A 809 -10.19 16.63 -29.42
CA LEU A 809 -10.34 15.46 -28.56
C LEU A 809 -8.99 14.81 -28.22
N ALA A 810 -7.88 15.36 -28.71
CA ALA A 810 -6.52 14.98 -28.32
C ALA A 810 -6.15 15.65 -27.00
N VAL A 811 -6.86 15.31 -25.92
CA VAL A 811 -6.73 15.93 -24.60
C VAL A 811 -6.39 14.93 -23.49
N ASP A 812 -5.78 15.44 -22.43
CA ASP A 812 -5.49 14.71 -21.20
C ASP A 812 -6.75 14.50 -20.33
N ALA A 813 -6.56 13.91 -19.15
CA ALA A 813 -7.64 13.64 -18.19
C ALA A 813 -8.28 14.91 -17.59
N GLN A 814 -7.65 16.07 -17.74
CA GLN A 814 -8.09 17.38 -17.25
C GLN A 814 -8.65 18.28 -18.37
N GLY A 815 -8.55 17.84 -19.63
CA GLY A 815 -9.02 18.57 -20.81
C GLY A 815 -7.97 19.48 -21.47
N ASN A 816 -6.70 19.42 -21.07
CA ASN A 816 -5.62 20.15 -21.75
C ASN A 816 -5.18 19.39 -23.01
N PRO A 817 -4.72 20.06 -24.08
CA PRO A 817 -4.19 19.37 -25.26
C PRO A 817 -3.00 18.46 -24.92
N LEU A 818 -3.05 17.20 -25.39
CA LEU A 818 -1.92 16.28 -25.32
C LEU A 818 -0.78 16.83 -26.17
N THR A 819 0.39 16.99 -25.56
CA THR A 819 1.61 17.43 -26.25
C THR A 819 2.38 16.28 -26.90
N THR A 820 2.27 15.07 -26.37
CA THR A 820 2.98 13.88 -26.88
C THR A 820 2.12 12.62 -27.03
N ASP A 821 2.51 11.76 -27.96
CA ASP A 821 2.01 10.39 -28.13
C ASP A 821 2.68 9.41 -27.15
N LEU A 822 2.41 8.11 -27.27
CA LEU A 822 2.97 7.07 -26.41
C LEU A 822 4.49 6.83 -26.63
N ASP A 823 5.10 7.31 -27.72
CA ASP A 823 6.57 7.35 -27.87
C ASP A 823 7.20 8.56 -27.13
N GLY A 824 6.39 9.43 -26.52
CA GLY A 824 6.86 10.72 -25.98
C GLY A 824 7.29 11.69 -27.07
N LYS A 825 6.77 11.54 -28.30
CA LYS A 825 7.02 12.39 -29.48
C LYS A 825 5.78 13.27 -29.76
N PRO A 826 5.87 14.36 -30.54
CA PRO A 826 4.76 15.33 -30.66
C PRO A 826 3.43 14.66 -31.06
N ARG A 827 2.33 14.99 -30.36
CA ARG A 827 1.03 14.30 -30.55
C ARG A 827 0.23 14.76 -31.77
N ILE A 828 0.61 15.87 -32.40
CA ILE A 828 -0.08 16.39 -33.58
C ILE A 828 0.98 16.72 -34.62
N ILE A 829 1.11 15.84 -35.60
CA ILE A 829 2.04 15.95 -36.71
C ILE A 829 1.20 16.02 -38.00
N TYR A 830 1.72 16.66 -39.06
CA TYR A 830 0.97 16.88 -40.31
C TYR A 830 -0.41 17.55 -40.13
N ALA A 831 -0.55 18.39 -39.10
CA ALA A 831 -1.72 19.20 -38.71
C ALA A 831 -2.97 18.47 -38.15
N THR A 832 -3.13 17.16 -38.28
CA THR A 832 -4.27 16.42 -37.71
C THR A 832 -3.82 15.16 -37.00
N VAL A 833 -4.23 15.01 -35.74
CA VAL A 833 -3.91 13.88 -34.87
C VAL A 833 -4.37 12.52 -35.42
N ASP A 834 -3.60 11.48 -35.14
CA ASP A 834 -3.91 10.10 -35.52
C ASP A 834 -4.91 9.41 -34.59
N ARG A 835 -5.55 8.36 -35.11
CA ARG A 835 -6.33 7.43 -34.29
C ARG A 835 -5.42 6.39 -33.64
N GLY A 836 -5.60 6.14 -32.35
CA GLY A 836 -4.77 5.26 -31.52
C GLY A 836 -3.83 6.03 -30.60
N ALA A 837 -2.89 5.32 -29.97
CA ALA A 837 -1.94 5.85 -28.97
C ALA A 837 -0.60 6.36 -29.55
N TYR A 838 -0.39 6.23 -30.87
CA TYR A 838 0.84 6.66 -31.56
C TYR A 838 0.49 7.73 -32.60
N GLU A 839 1.44 8.61 -32.88
CA GLU A 839 1.39 9.56 -34.00
C GLU A 839 2.35 9.11 -35.10
N PHE A 840 1.85 9.00 -36.34
CA PHE A 840 2.62 8.64 -37.51
C PHE A 840 3.67 9.70 -37.85
N ARG A 841 4.88 9.24 -38.14
CA ARG A 841 6.03 10.04 -38.53
C ARG A 841 6.67 9.39 -39.76
N LEU A 842 6.87 10.16 -40.81
CA LEU A 842 7.61 9.72 -41.98
C LEU A 842 9.10 9.62 -41.63
N MET A 843 9.73 8.47 -41.91
CA MET A 843 11.13 8.24 -41.58
C MET A 843 12.04 9.23 -42.32
N ALA A 844 12.90 9.92 -41.57
CA ALA A 844 13.79 11.01 -42.02
C ALA A 844 13.15 12.36 -42.41
N ASP A 845 11.85 12.53 -42.20
CA ASP A 845 11.18 13.85 -42.21
C ASP A 845 11.44 14.53 -40.85
N ALA A 846 12.28 15.55 -40.82
CA ALA A 846 12.63 16.33 -39.62
C ALA A 846 11.80 17.61 -39.46
N ASN A 847 11.32 18.19 -40.57
CA ASN A 847 10.59 19.46 -40.56
C ASN A 847 9.07 19.28 -40.33
N TYR A 848 8.58 18.04 -40.44
CA TYR A 848 7.19 17.61 -40.37
C TYR A 848 6.26 18.21 -41.45
N ASP A 849 6.78 18.43 -42.67
CA ASP A 849 5.98 18.86 -43.84
C ASP A 849 5.36 17.70 -44.63
N GLY A 850 5.77 16.46 -44.35
CA GLY A 850 5.23 15.23 -44.95
C GLY A 850 6.05 14.70 -46.14
N LYS A 851 7.27 15.20 -46.33
CA LYS A 851 8.23 14.82 -47.38
C LYS A 851 9.58 14.49 -46.75
N VAL A 852 10.45 13.85 -47.51
CA VAL A 852 11.87 13.66 -47.15
C VAL A 852 12.71 14.28 -48.26
N ASP A 853 13.19 15.51 -48.06
CA ASP A 853 13.88 16.25 -49.13
C ASP A 853 15.11 17.10 -48.71
N VAL A 854 15.37 18.15 -49.48
CA VAL A 854 16.48 19.06 -49.30
C VAL A 854 16.38 19.90 -48.02
N ASP A 855 15.19 20.11 -47.46
CA ASP A 855 15.04 20.82 -46.18
C ASP A 855 15.47 19.98 -44.98
N ASP A 856 15.13 18.69 -44.94
CA ASP A 856 15.65 17.71 -43.97
C ASP A 856 17.18 17.58 -44.07
N SER A 857 17.69 17.57 -45.31
CA SER A 857 19.14 17.54 -45.54
C SER A 857 19.89 18.74 -44.95
N LYS A 858 19.23 19.90 -44.81
CA LYS A 858 19.81 21.10 -44.17
C LYS A 858 19.80 21.00 -42.65
N ILE A 859 18.77 20.38 -42.07
CA ILE A 859 18.67 20.11 -40.63
C ILE A 859 19.80 19.16 -40.21
N LEU A 860 19.88 17.98 -40.84
CA LEU A 860 20.96 17.01 -40.62
C LEU A 860 22.35 17.64 -40.85
N ALA A 861 22.54 18.41 -41.92
CA ALA A 861 23.83 19.07 -42.17
C ALA A 861 24.16 20.19 -41.16
N GLY A 862 23.15 20.87 -40.60
CA GLY A 862 23.30 21.90 -39.57
C GLY A 862 23.63 21.35 -38.18
N ASN A 863 23.33 20.08 -37.93
CA ASN A 863 23.55 19.39 -36.67
C ASN A 863 24.64 18.30 -36.69
N TRP A 864 25.23 18.03 -37.87
CA TRP A 864 26.26 17.03 -38.08
C TRP A 864 27.38 17.01 -37.01
N GLY A 865 27.55 15.86 -36.35
CA GLY A 865 28.57 15.62 -35.33
C GLY A 865 28.24 16.17 -33.94
N LYS A 866 27.05 16.74 -33.72
CA LYS A 866 26.53 17.08 -32.38
C LYS A 866 26.01 15.83 -31.68
N SER A 867 25.85 15.93 -30.36
CA SER A 867 25.36 14.86 -29.48
C SER A 867 24.33 15.41 -28.50
N GLY A 868 23.35 14.59 -28.10
CA GLY A 868 22.17 15.06 -27.36
C GLY A 868 21.17 15.78 -28.28
N MET A 869 21.15 15.37 -29.55
CA MET A 869 20.21 15.80 -30.58
C MET A 869 18.98 14.89 -30.56
N ASP A 870 17.89 15.28 -31.23
CA ASP A 870 16.78 14.38 -31.52
C ASP A 870 16.39 14.36 -33.01
N TRP A 871 15.32 13.65 -33.33
CA TRP A 871 14.77 13.50 -34.67
C TRP A 871 14.59 14.84 -35.44
N THR A 872 14.13 15.88 -34.75
CA THR A 872 13.93 17.23 -35.31
C THR A 872 15.25 17.98 -35.52
N ASP A 873 16.34 17.51 -34.92
CA ASP A 873 17.70 17.90 -35.23
C ASP A 873 18.34 17.04 -36.34
N GLY A 874 17.68 15.99 -36.83
CA GLY A 874 18.20 15.08 -37.86
C GLY A 874 18.91 13.83 -37.33
N ASP A 875 18.66 13.46 -36.07
CA ASP A 875 19.03 12.15 -35.50
C ASP A 875 17.91 11.14 -35.85
N TYR A 876 18.05 10.52 -37.02
CA TYR A 876 17.03 9.67 -37.65
C TYR A 876 17.14 8.20 -37.23
N ASN A 877 18.30 7.77 -36.73
CA ASN A 877 18.42 6.47 -36.07
C ASN A 877 18.06 6.55 -34.57
N GLY A 878 18.14 7.74 -33.96
CA GLY A 878 17.83 7.96 -32.54
C GLY A 878 18.99 7.66 -31.59
N ASP A 879 20.23 7.49 -32.07
CA ASP A 879 21.40 7.18 -31.23
C ASP A 879 21.90 8.39 -30.41
N GLY A 880 21.25 9.54 -30.58
CA GLY A 880 21.53 10.81 -29.93
C GLY A 880 22.61 11.62 -30.63
N ARG A 881 23.05 11.23 -31.84
CA ARG A 881 24.16 11.87 -32.57
C ARG A 881 23.94 11.90 -34.08
N VAL A 882 23.72 13.09 -34.63
CA VAL A 882 23.57 13.28 -36.08
C VAL A 882 24.87 12.91 -36.82
N ASN A 883 24.86 11.78 -37.53
CA ASN A 883 26.06 11.16 -38.09
C ASN A 883 25.84 10.48 -39.46
N ALA A 884 26.82 9.67 -39.89
CA ALA A 884 26.80 9.00 -41.19
C ALA A 884 25.73 7.90 -41.31
N ILE A 885 25.23 7.37 -40.19
CA ILE A 885 24.09 6.47 -40.18
C ILE A 885 22.82 7.26 -40.55
N ASP A 886 22.60 8.44 -39.99
CA ASP A 886 21.44 9.29 -40.29
C ASP A 886 21.46 9.77 -41.73
N ALA A 887 22.62 10.10 -42.29
CA ALA A 887 22.73 10.39 -43.73
C ALA A 887 22.37 9.18 -44.61
N ALA A 888 22.59 7.96 -44.14
CA ALA A 888 22.16 6.74 -44.82
C ALA A 888 20.64 6.49 -44.64
N VAL A 889 20.07 6.81 -43.47
CA VAL A 889 18.61 6.76 -43.24
C VAL A 889 17.90 7.78 -44.12
N LEU A 890 18.35 9.04 -44.15
CA LEU A 890 17.85 10.10 -45.02
C LEU A 890 17.96 9.71 -46.50
N ALA A 891 19.11 9.17 -46.94
CA ALA A 891 19.29 8.73 -48.32
C ALA A 891 18.42 7.51 -48.70
N ALA A 892 18.05 6.66 -47.73
CA ALA A 892 17.17 5.51 -47.96
C ALA A 892 15.68 5.89 -48.05
N HIS A 893 15.28 7.03 -47.47
CA HIS A 893 13.89 7.53 -47.47
C HIS A 893 13.69 8.76 -48.37
N TRP A 894 14.73 9.22 -49.06
CA TRP A 894 14.69 10.40 -49.93
C TRP A 894 13.56 10.35 -50.98
N GLY A 895 12.75 11.41 -51.02
CA GLY A 895 11.59 11.51 -51.92
C GLY A 895 10.37 10.70 -51.49
N MET A 896 10.41 10.00 -50.35
CA MET A 896 9.19 9.46 -49.75
C MET A 896 8.27 10.59 -49.27
N ARG A 897 6.98 10.24 -49.12
CA ARG A 897 5.91 11.14 -48.71
C ARG A 897 4.99 10.44 -47.71
N ALA A 898 4.48 11.19 -46.73
CA ALA A 898 3.51 10.70 -45.75
C ALA A 898 2.16 10.40 -46.41
N PHE A 899 1.79 11.21 -47.42
CA PHE A 899 0.50 11.16 -48.09
C PHE A 899 0.65 10.91 -49.61
N PRO A 900 -0.23 10.12 -50.22
CA PRO A 900 -0.28 9.98 -51.68
C PRO A 900 -0.78 11.28 -52.33
N LEU A 901 -0.16 11.64 -53.45
CA LEU A 901 -0.58 12.77 -54.29
C LEU A 901 -2.00 12.53 -54.84
N ILE A 902 -2.86 13.55 -54.87
CA ILE A 902 -4.16 13.43 -55.56
C ILE A 902 -3.91 13.42 -57.07
N PRO A 903 -4.33 12.38 -57.82
CA PRO A 903 -4.12 12.33 -59.26
C PRO A 903 -4.74 13.54 -59.96
N GLY A 904 -3.92 14.45 -60.48
CA GLY A 904 -4.37 15.72 -61.04
C GLY A 904 -3.90 16.98 -60.30
N ASP A 905 -3.43 16.89 -59.06
CA ASP A 905 -2.82 18.00 -58.32
C ASP A 905 -1.32 18.04 -58.64
N ALA A 906 -0.90 18.93 -59.54
CA ALA A 906 0.49 19.13 -59.93
C ALA A 906 1.21 20.14 -59.03
N ASN A 907 0.45 21.04 -58.37
CA ASN A 907 1.05 22.07 -57.51
C ASN A 907 1.16 21.64 -56.03
N ASP A 908 0.68 20.44 -55.69
CA ASP A 908 0.85 19.76 -54.40
C ASP A 908 0.27 20.62 -53.25
N ASN A 909 -0.84 21.31 -53.53
CA ASN A 909 -1.53 22.19 -52.58
C ASN A 909 -2.74 21.52 -51.88
N GLY A 910 -3.08 20.29 -52.29
CA GLY A 910 -4.22 19.55 -51.81
C GLY A 910 -5.52 19.84 -52.54
N VAL A 911 -5.51 20.41 -53.74
CA VAL A 911 -6.70 20.74 -54.53
C VAL A 911 -6.42 20.61 -56.03
N VAL A 912 -7.16 19.76 -56.72
CA VAL A 912 -7.11 19.64 -58.19
C VAL A 912 -7.92 20.78 -58.81
N ASP A 913 -7.28 21.89 -59.21
CA ASP A 913 -7.99 23.04 -59.78
C ASP A 913 -7.44 23.56 -61.12
N SER A 914 -7.96 24.70 -61.54
CA SER A 914 -7.45 25.49 -62.66
C SER A 914 -5.94 25.77 -62.62
N ALA A 915 -5.25 25.71 -61.48
CA ALA A 915 -3.81 25.90 -61.33
C ALA A 915 -3.05 24.73 -61.98
N ASP A 916 -3.43 23.50 -61.63
CA ASP A 916 -2.86 22.26 -62.16
C ASP A 916 -3.17 22.13 -63.65
N ALA A 917 -4.38 22.51 -64.05
CA ALA A 917 -4.76 22.57 -65.46
C ALA A 917 -3.88 23.55 -66.26
N LYS A 918 -3.30 24.60 -65.63
CA LYS A 918 -2.32 25.51 -66.27
C LYS A 918 -0.92 24.92 -66.27
N ILE A 919 -0.52 24.15 -65.26
CA ILE A 919 0.79 23.48 -65.19
C ILE A 919 0.86 22.40 -66.27
N LEU A 920 -0.10 21.47 -66.27
CA LEU A 920 -0.27 20.46 -67.31
C LEU A 920 -0.35 21.08 -68.72
N ALA A 921 -1.14 22.14 -68.92
CA ALA A 921 -1.21 22.81 -70.22
C ALA A 921 0.09 23.55 -70.60
N GLY A 922 0.86 24.01 -69.62
CA GLY A 922 2.18 24.64 -69.81
C GLY A 922 3.29 23.64 -70.16
N ASN A 923 3.09 22.35 -69.83
CA ASN A 923 4.03 21.26 -70.07
C ASN A 923 3.57 20.27 -71.16
N TRP A 924 2.37 20.45 -71.72
CA TRP A 924 1.78 19.61 -72.76
C TRP A 924 2.72 19.20 -73.89
N GLY A 925 2.92 17.90 -74.07
CA GLY A 925 3.75 17.31 -75.11
C GLY A 925 5.26 17.42 -74.90
N LYS A 926 5.72 17.84 -73.71
CA LYS A 926 7.13 17.75 -73.29
C LYS A 926 7.43 16.34 -72.78
N SER A 927 8.71 15.96 -72.79
CA SER A 927 9.20 14.64 -72.38
C SER A 927 10.26 14.73 -71.30
N GLY A 928 10.28 13.78 -70.37
CA GLY A 928 11.11 13.86 -69.15
C GLY A 928 10.53 14.84 -68.14
N MET A 929 9.18 14.87 -68.07
CA MET A 929 8.40 15.64 -67.11
C MET A 929 8.20 14.83 -65.82
N THR A 930 7.70 15.49 -64.79
CA THR A 930 7.38 14.89 -63.48
C THR A 930 5.94 15.15 -63.08
N TRP A 931 5.48 14.57 -61.98
CA TRP A 931 4.17 14.90 -61.39
C TRP A 931 3.96 16.40 -61.18
N ALA A 932 5.00 17.11 -60.71
CA ALA A 932 4.97 18.56 -60.52
C ALA A 932 4.91 19.37 -61.84
N ASP A 933 5.13 18.71 -62.98
CA ASP A 933 4.93 19.24 -64.32
C ASP A 933 3.53 18.91 -64.89
N GLY A 934 2.73 18.09 -64.21
CA GLY A 934 1.43 17.59 -64.68
C GLY A 934 1.49 16.24 -65.40
N ASP A 935 2.51 15.42 -65.11
CA ASP A 935 2.62 14.02 -65.54
C ASP A 935 2.02 13.12 -64.45
N PHE A 936 0.74 12.77 -64.60
CA PHE A 936 -0.06 12.12 -63.54
C PHE A 936 -0.14 10.60 -63.68
N ASN A 937 0.47 10.03 -64.73
CA ASN A 937 0.64 8.58 -64.89
C ASN A 937 2.10 8.10 -64.76
N ASP A 938 3.06 9.02 -64.61
CA ASP A 938 4.50 8.76 -64.52
C ASP A 938 5.07 8.03 -65.76
N ASP A 939 4.50 8.31 -66.96
CA ASP A 939 5.00 7.78 -68.24
C ASP A 939 6.10 8.65 -68.87
N GLY A 940 6.30 9.86 -68.34
CA GLY A 940 7.34 10.80 -68.74
C GLY A 940 6.92 11.77 -69.84
N LEU A 941 5.65 11.77 -70.27
CA LEU A 941 5.08 12.63 -71.32
C LEU A 941 3.73 13.22 -70.90
N VAL A 942 3.69 14.51 -70.52
CA VAL A 942 2.42 15.21 -70.21
C VAL A 942 1.48 15.21 -71.43
N ASN A 943 0.42 14.41 -71.39
CA ASN A 943 -0.41 14.06 -72.54
C ASN A 943 -1.93 13.95 -72.23
N ALA A 944 -2.67 13.36 -73.17
CA ALA A 944 -4.13 13.22 -73.09
C ALA A 944 -4.60 12.28 -71.98
N ILE A 945 -3.74 11.37 -71.49
CA ILE A 945 -4.01 10.54 -70.32
C ILE A 945 -4.00 11.40 -69.06
N ASP A 946 -3.03 12.28 -68.91
CA ASP A 946 -2.89 13.18 -67.75
C ASP A 946 -4.03 14.20 -67.69
N ALA A 947 -4.43 14.75 -68.84
CA ALA A 947 -5.62 15.60 -68.91
C ALA A 947 -6.90 14.83 -68.53
N ALA A 948 -6.98 13.52 -68.81
CA ALA A 948 -8.10 12.69 -68.39
C ALA A 948 -8.04 12.36 -66.89
N ILE A 949 -6.85 12.15 -66.32
CA ILE A 949 -6.65 11.97 -64.88
C ILE A 949 -7.05 13.25 -64.13
N LEU A 950 -6.49 14.40 -64.49
CA LEU A 950 -6.83 15.69 -63.92
C LEU A 950 -8.32 16.01 -64.07
N ALA A 951 -8.92 15.76 -65.23
CA ALA A 951 -10.35 15.99 -65.44
C ALA A 951 -11.25 15.04 -64.63
N ALA A 952 -10.80 13.81 -64.35
CA ALA A 952 -11.54 12.83 -63.54
C ALA A 952 -11.53 13.17 -62.03
N HIS A 953 -10.54 13.94 -61.57
CA HIS A 953 -10.39 14.35 -60.17
C HIS A 953 -10.58 15.87 -59.98
N PHE A 954 -11.02 16.61 -61.01
CA PHE A 954 -11.14 18.06 -60.95
C PHE A 954 -12.14 18.53 -59.89
N GLY A 955 -11.69 19.36 -58.95
CA GLY A 955 -12.45 19.77 -57.78
C GLY A 955 -12.40 18.78 -56.62
N MET A 956 -11.58 17.71 -56.68
CA MET A 956 -11.19 16.98 -55.48
C MET A 956 -10.23 17.81 -54.64
N THR A 957 -10.42 17.75 -53.33
CA THR A 957 -9.54 18.31 -52.31
C THR A 957 -8.97 17.17 -51.47
N LEU A 958 -7.77 17.34 -50.91
CA LEU A 958 -7.41 16.65 -49.67
C LEU A 958 -8.44 17.05 -48.60
N PRO A 959 -8.72 16.19 -47.61
CA PRO A 959 -9.67 16.51 -46.56
C PRO A 959 -9.11 17.60 -45.63
N THR A 960 -9.21 18.87 -46.04
CA THR A 960 -8.93 20.03 -45.20
C THR A 960 -9.92 20.07 -44.04
N PRO A 961 -9.48 20.40 -42.80
CA PRO A 961 -10.33 20.31 -41.62
C PRO A 961 -11.45 21.36 -41.64
N THR A 962 -12.69 20.91 -41.86
CA THR A 962 -13.89 21.74 -41.75
C THR A 962 -14.29 21.86 -40.27
N GLU A 963 -14.46 23.09 -39.76
CA GLU A 963 -15.19 23.29 -38.51
C GLU A 963 -16.64 22.80 -38.70
N ALA A 964 -16.99 21.67 -38.07
CA ALA A 964 -18.30 21.05 -38.19
C ALA A 964 -19.37 21.83 -37.40
N THR A 965 -19.86 22.94 -37.97
CA THR A 965 -21.07 23.60 -37.46
C THR A 965 -22.24 22.62 -37.44
N SER A 966 -22.96 22.58 -36.32
CA SER A 966 -23.99 21.58 -36.05
C SER A 966 -25.14 21.55 -37.07
N GLU A 967 -25.37 20.42 -37.73
CA GLU A 967 -26.68 20.09 -38.31
C GLU A 967 -27.02 18.60 -38.15
N VAL A 968 -28.26 18.32 -37.75
CA VAL A 968 -28.74 16.96 -37.46
C VAL A 968 -29.50 16.41 -38.67
N GLN A 969 -28.85 15.56 -39.47
CA GLN A 969 -29.50 14.78 -40.51
C GLN A 969 -30.01 13.44 -39.95
N ARG A 970 -31.26 13.43 -39.49
CA ARG A 970 -32.10 12.23 -39.52
C ARG A 970 -32.66 12.09 -40.94
N ASP A 971 -32.77 10.87 -41.46
CA ASP A 971 -33.79 10.61 -42.48
C ASP A 971 -34.45 9.24 -42.31
N ALA A 972 -35.63 9.07 -42.91
CA ALA A 972 -36.62 8.06 -42.56
C ALA A 972 -36.91 7.06 -43.69
N ALA A 973 -37.39 5.88 -43.31
CA ALA A 973 -37.78 4.84 -44.26
C ALA A 973 -39.06 5.19 -45.05
N THR A 974 -39.02 5.06 -46.38
CA THR A 974 -40.24 4.94 -47.22
C THR A 974 -40.00 3.94 -48.37
N VAL A 975 -41.08 3.36 -48.92
CA VAL A 975 -41.07 2.23 -49.87
C VAL A 975 -42.03 2.52 -51.04
N LEU A 976 -41.68 2.14 -52.29
CA LEU A 976 -42.62 1.54 -53.27
C LEU A 976 -41.95 0.96 -54.55
N VAL A 977 -42.36 -0.26 -54.93
CA VAL A 977 -42.62 -0.85 -56.30
C VAL A 977 -42.06 -0.11 -57.53
N GLY A 978 -41.43 -0.71 -58.57
CA GLY A 978 -41.40 -2.06 -59.19
C GLY A 978 -41.25 -1.89 -60.74
N PRO A 979 -41.21 -2.92 -61.64
CA PRO A 979 -41.47 -4.37 -61.51
C PRO A 979 -40.37 -5.31 -62.10
N LEU A 980 -40.71 -6.60 -62.32
CA LEU A 980 -39.86 -7.72 -62.79
C LEU A 980 -39.85 -7.90 -64.34
N PRO A 981 -39.00 -8.79 -64.92
CA PRO A 981 -39.32 -10.23 -65.06
C PRO A 981 -38.16 -11.17 -64.64
N VAL A 982 -38.34 -12.17 -63.76
CA VAL A 982 -39.03 -13.49 -63.94
C VAL A 982 -38.18 -14.54 -64.70
N GLY A 983 -37.85 -15.64 -64.01
CA GLY A 983 -37.09 -16.79 -64.51
C GLY A 983 -37.00 -17.93 -63.47
N ASP A 984 -38.15 -18.48 -63.08
CA ASP A 984 -38.32 -19.44 -61.97
C ASP A 984 -38.04 -20.93 -62.39
N PRO A 985 -38.05 -21.93 -61.49
CA PRO A 985 -37.16 -23.09 -61.58
C PRO A 985 -37.91 -24.42 -61.86
N VAL A 986 -37.21 -25.57 -61.77
CA VAL A 986 -37.77 -26.79 -61.16
C VAL A 986 -36.66 -27.81 -60.79
N ALA A 987 -36.96 -28.64 -59.78
CA ALA A 987 -36.03 -29.58 -59.14
C ALA A 987 -35.79 -30.90 -59.89
N ALA A 988 -34.73 -31.63 -59.49
CA ALA A 988 -34.79 -33.07 -59.27
C ALA A 988 -33.76 -33.53 -58.21
N ARG A 989 -34.10 -34.58 -57.44
CA ARG A 989 -33.15 -35.40 -56.66
C ARG A 989 -32.95 -36.72 -57.41
N GLU A 990 -31.78 -37.36 -57.28
CA GLU A 990 -31.57 -38.81 -56.99
C GLU A 990 -30.04 -39.10 -56.96
N ARG A 991 -29.45 -39.71 -55.92
CA ARG A 991 -29.46 -41.11 -55.40
C ARG A 991 -28.52 -42.07 -56.17
N ILE A 992 -27.46 -42.55 -55.49
CA ILE A 992 -27.09 -43.98 -55.24
C ILE A 992 -25.62 -44.09 -54.76
N ALA A 993 -25.30 -45.14 -53.98
CA ALA A 993 -24.00 -45.50 -53.38
C ALA A 993 -23.62 -46.95 -53.85
N PRO A 994 -22.97 -47.89 -53.10
CA PRO A 994 -22.10 -47.83 -51.90
C PRO A 994 -20.83 -48.73 -51.94
N ALA A 995 -19.96 -48.64 -50.92
CA ALA A 995 -19.25 -49.77 -50.26
C ALA A 995 -18.28 -49.26 -49.15
N ALA A 996 -17.97 -49.96 -48.05
CA ALA A 996 -18.69 -50.97 -47.27
C ALA A 996 -17.98 -51.21 -45.89
N ARG A 997 -18.76 -51.34 -44.79
CA ARG A 997 -18.53 -52.06 -43.48
C ARG A 997 -17.12 -52.04 -42.80
N ALA A 998 -16.98 -51.96 -41.48
CA ALA A 998 -17.87 -52.20 -40.33
C ALA A 998 -17.57 -51.16 -39.19
N ARG A 999 -18.31 -50.95 -38.07
CA ARG A 999 -19.02 -51.82 -37.10
C ARG A 999 -18.08 -52.80 -36.35
N VAL A 1000 -18.23 -53.12 -35.05
CA VAL A 1000 -19.34 -52.90 -34.09
C VAL A 1000 -18.76 -52.87 -32.65
N GLU A 1001 -19.32 -52.18 -31.64
CA GLU A 1001 -20.35 -51.11 -31.65
C GLU A 1001 -19.77 -49.76 -31.15
N GLN A 1002 -19.80 -49.27 -29.90
CA GLN A 1002 -20.53 -49.61 -28.66
C GLN A 1002 -20.67 -48.34 -27.77
N ASP A 1003 -21.50 -48.38 -26.72
CA ASP A 1003 -22.24 -47.22 -26.21
C ASP A 1003 -21.62 -46.36 -25.10
N ALA A 1004 -22.07 -45.11 -25.04
CA ALA A 1004 -21.83 -44.15 -23.96
C ALA A 1004 -22.94 -44.17 -22.90
N PHE A 1005 -22.66 -43.68 -21.69
CA PHE A 1005 -23.67 -43.04 -20.81
C PHE A 1005 -23.02 -42.09 -19.80
N ALA A 1006 -23.74 -41.03 -19.47
CA ALA A 1006 -23.54 -40.11 -18.34
C ALA A 1006 -24.94 -39.89 -17.69
N PRO A 1007 -25.13 -39.12 -16.58
CA PRO A 1007 -24.16 -38.36 -15.76
C PRO A 1007 -24.37 -38.51 -14.21
N MET A 1008 -23.68 -37.67 -13.40
CA MET A 1008 -24.07 -37.21 -12.03
C MET A 1008 -24.09 -38.25 -10.86
N PRO A 1009 -24.21 -37.86 -9.56
CA PRO A 1009 -23.79 -36.63 -8.85
C PRO A 1009 -23.13 -36.84 -7.44
N THR A 1010 -22.58 -35.76 -6.87
CA THR A 1010 -22.47 -35.32 -5.44
C THR A 1010 -22.34 -36.29 -4.22
N MET A 1011 -21.41 -35.90 -3.33
CA MET A 1011 -21.50 -35.75 -1.84
C MET A 1011 -21.01 -36.82 -0.82
N PHE A 1012 -20.41 -36.26 0.25
CA PHE A 1012 -20.27 -36.68 1.67
C PHE A 1012 -19.17 -37.65 2.18
N ALA A 1013 -18.29 -37.04 3.01
CA ALA A 1013 -17.93 -37.39 4.41
C ALA A 1013 -17.02 -38.58 4.78
N GLY A 1014 -16.05 -38.27 5.65
CA GLY A 1014 -15.30 -39.20 6.52
C GLY A 1014 -14.04 -39.82 5.89
N GLY A 1015 -12.90 -39.95 6.59
CA GLY A 1015 -12.53 -39.47 7.93
C GLY A 1015 -11.55 -40.40 8.65
N PHE A 1016 -10.59 -39.84 9.39
CA PHE A 1016 -9.73 -40.52 10.38
C PHE A 1016 -8.89 -41.75 9.92
N LEU A 1017 -7.57 -41.57 9.76
CA LEU A 1017 -6.61 -41.91 10.84
C LEU A 1017 -5.15 -41.55 10.47
N MET A 1018 -4.30 -41.39 11.48
CA MET A 1018 -2.84 -41.30 11.36
C MET A 1018 -2.22 -42.71 11.31
N GLU A 1019 -1.00 -42.84 10.78
CA GLU A 1019 0.05 -43.61 11.45
C GLU A 1019 1.45 -43.08 11.12
N ARG A 1020 2.47 -43.39 11.95
CA ARG A 1020 3.85 -42.86 11.87
C ARG A 1020 4.85 -43.93 11.39
N GLY A 1021 5.95 -43.48 10.77
CA GLY A 1021 7.19 -44.24 10.52
C GLY A 1021 8.13 -43.39 9.65
N VAL A 1022 9.18 -42.71 10.12
CA VAL A 1022 10.34 -43.11 10.96
C VAL A 1022 11.37 -43.95 10.19
N GLU A 1023 12.20 -43.25 9.41
CA GLU A 1023 13.66 -43.43 9.25
C GLU A 1023 14.25 -44.77 8.65
N PRO A 1024 15.57 -44.88 8.36
CA PRO A 1024 16.33 -44.07 7.39
C PRO A 1024 17.39 -44.84 6.54
N GLY A 1025 18.03 -44.15 5.57
CA GLY A 1025 19.48 -44.30 5.28
C GLY A 1025 19.98 -45.21 4.12
N GLY A 1026 21.22 -44.96 3.69
CA GLY A 1026 22.00 -45.70 2.66
C GLY A 1026 21.73 -45.23 1.21
N ASP A 1027 22.59 -44.51 0.47
CA ASP A 1027 24.06 -44.48 0.26
C ASP A 1027 24.60 -45.46 -0.83
N ASP A 1028 25.75 -45.10 -1.40
CA ASP A 1028 26.62 -45.78 -2.39
C ASP A 1028 26.29 -45.77 -3.92
N ARG A 1029 26.81 -44.71 -4.57
CA ARG A 1029 27.90 -44.72 -5.57
C ARG A 1029 27.78 -45.41 -6.96
N VAL A 1030 28.07 -44.56 -7.98
CA VAL A 1030 29.06 -44.75 -9.07
C VAL A 1030 28.77 -45.76 -10.20
N GLU A 1031 28.69 -45.24 -11.43
CA GLU A 1031 29.66 -45.59 -12.49
C GLU A 1031 29.79 -44.49 -13.57
N GLN A 1032 30.95 -44.40 -14.23
CA GLN A 1032 31.21 -43.50 -15.38
C GLN A 1032 31.24 -44.30 -16.68
N GLY A 1033 30.61 -43.79 -17.75
CA GLY A 1033 30.68 -44.38 -19.09
C GLY A 1033 30.90 -43.32 -20.17
N THR A 1034 32.11 -43.24 -20.72
CA THR A 1034 32.47 -42.25 -21.77
C THR A 1034 32.25 -42.80 -23.17
N TYR A 1035 31.74 -41.95 -24.07
CA TYR A 1035 31.87 -42.15 -25.52
C TYR A 1035 32.06 -40.81 -26.24
N VAL A 1036 32.82 -40.82 -27.34
CA VAL A 1036 33.31 -39.61 -28.04
C VAL A 1036 32.73 -39.54 -29.47
N PRO A 1037 32.90 -38.43 -30.24
CA PRO A 1037 31.76 -37.68 -30.71
C PRO A 1037 31.34 -37.98 -32.16
N ARG A 1038 30.18 -37.44 -32.55
CA ARG A 1038 29.84 -37.16 -33.96
C ARG A 1038 29.44 -35.69 -34.10
N SER A 1039 29.82 -35.09 -35.22
CA SER A 1039 29.53 -33.70 -35.58
C SER A 1039 29.23 -33.62 -37.07
N PRO A 1040 28.53 -32.57 -37.54
CA PRO A 1040 27.32 -31.99 -36.96
C PRO A 1040 26.13 -32.08 -37.95
N GLY A 1041 24.89 -31.96 -37.44
CA GLY A 1041 23.69 -32.42 -38.15
C GLY A 1041 22.47 -31.47 -38.17
N GLY A 1042 22.68 -30.15 -38.23
CA GLY A 1042 21.63 -29.23 -38.73
C GLY A 1042 20.41 -28.95 -37.84
N VAL A 1043 20.45 -29.24 -36.54
CA VAL A 1043 19.47 -28.74 -35.55
C VAL A 1043 20.24 -28.33 -34.28
N GLY A 1044 19.79 -27.27 -33.59
CA GLY A 1044 20.44 -26.77 -32.36
C GLY A 1044 20.94 -25.31 -32.39
N ALA A 1045 20.62 -24.53 -33.42
CA ALA A 1045 20.80 -23.06 -33.41
C ALA A 1045 19.52 -22.31 -33.03
N VAL A 1046 18.37 -22.98 -33.03
CA VAL A 1046 17.04 -22.37 -32.77
C VAL A 1046 16.69 -22.46 -31.29
N ASP A 1047 16.87 -23.64 -30.68
CA ASP A 1047 16.54 -23.87 -29.26
C ASP A 1047 17.38 -22.99 -28.29
N ALA A 1048 18.61 -22.64 -28.70
CA ALA A 1048 19.46 -21.70 -27.95
C ALA A 1048 18.94 -20.26 -28.01
N ALA A 1049 18.38 -19.83 -29.14
CA ALA A 1049 17.78 -18.50 -29.30
C ALA A 1049 16.40 -18.40 -28.62
N LEU A 1050 15.65 -19.51 -28.55
CA LEU A 1050 14.36 -19.59 -27.85
C LEU A 1050 14.52 -19.60 -26.31
N ALA A 1051 15.64 -20.11 -25.79
CA ALA A 1051 16.01 -19.90 -24.39
C ALA A 1051 16.43 -18.43 -24.11
N GLU A 1052 16.94 -17.72 -25.13
CA GLU A 1052 17.33 -16.31 -25.01
C GLU A 1052 16.14 -15.35 -24.98
N SER A 1053 15.02 -15.60 -25.67
CA SER A 1053 13.89 -14.65 -25.68
C SER A 1053 13.21 -14.48 -24.32
N ALA A 1054 12.95 -15.57 -23.59
CA ALA A 1054 12.48 -15.51 -22.20
C ALA A 1054 13.58 -14.96 -21.26
N GLY A 1055 14.84 -15.35 -21.49
CA GLY A 1055 15.98 -14.82 -20.74
C GLY A 1055 16.23 -13.32 -20.93
N LEU A 1056 15.86 -12.76 -22.08
CA LEU A 1056 15.99 -11.34 -22.41
C LEU A 1056 14.98 -10.48 -21.66
N LEU A 1057 13.79 -11.00 -21.34
CA LEU A 1057 12.82 -10.34 -20.46
C LEU A 1057 13.31 -10.28 -19.01
N ASN A 1058 13.93 -11.35 -18.49
CA ASN A 1058 14.50 -11.34 -17.14
C ASN A 1058 15.74 -10.42 -17.06
N ARG A 1059 16.68 -10.54 -18.00
CA ARG A 1059 17.86 -9.66 -18.08
C ARG A 1059 17.50 -8.18 -18.33
N ARG A 1060 16.29 -7.89 -18.82
CA ARG A 1060 15.74 -6.53 -18.98
C ARG A 1060 15.67 -5.82 -17.62
N ALA A 1061 15.12 -6.49 -16.61
CA ALA A 1061 14.99 -5.97 -15.26
C ALA A 1061 16.37 -5.81 -14.60
N ASP A 1062 17.23 -6.84 -14.69
CA ASP A 1062 18.61 -6.81 -14.16
C ASP A 1062 19.40 -5.59 -14.69
N TRP A 1063 19.29 -5.33 -16.00
CA TRP A 1063 20.07 -4.29 -16.67
C TRP A 1063 19.58 -2.87 -16.32
N ILE A 1064 18.26 -2.68 -16.18
CA ILE A 1064 17.68 -1.42 -15.68
C ILE A 1064 18.19 -1.15 -14.25
N GLY A 1065 18.12 -2.14 -13.36
CA GLY A 1065 18.66 -2.02 -12.00
C GLY A 1065 20.17 -1.74 -11.98
N VAL A 1066 20.95 -2.29 -12.91
CA VAL A 1066 22.40 -1.98 -13.05
C VAL A 1066 22.66 -0.55 -13.54
N LEU A 1067 21.77 0.03 -14.37
CA LEU A 1067 21.89 1.44 -14.75
C LEU A 1067 21.48 2.40 -13.63
N ALA A 1068 20.38 2.12 -12.91
CA ALA A 1068 19.92 2.91 -11.77
C ALA A 1068 21.03 3.03 -10.70
N ARG A 1069 21.56 1.88 -10.25
CA ARG A 1069 22.70 1.78 -9.30
C ARG A 1069 24.01 2.44 -9.78
N ARG A 1070 24.12 2.80 -11.06
CA ARG A 1070 25.24 3.60 -11.59
C ARG A 1070 24.98 5.10 -11.62
N HIS A 1071 23.74 5.54 -11.82
CA HIS A 1071 23.39 6.96 -11.88
C HIS A 1071 22.99 7.58 -10.53
N ALA A 1072 22.51 6.77 -9.57
CA ALA A 1072 22.12 7.24 -8.23
C ALA A 1072 23.26 7.96 -7.46
N ARG A 1073 24.53 7.71 -7.82
CA ARG A 1073 25.74 8.37 -7.26
C ARG A 1073 25.86 9.87 -7.56
N GLY A 1074 24.83 10.50 -8.14
CA GLY A 1074 24.79 11.92 -8.53
C GLY A 1074 24.18 12.88 -7.50
N GLY A 1075 23.32 12.41 -6.59
CA GLY A 1075 22.86 13.20 -5.43
C GLY A 1075 21.79 14.29 -5.65
N GLU A 1076 21.08 14.32 -6.79
CA GLU A 1076 19.96 15.26 -7.01
C GLU A 1076 18.68 14.50 -7.45
N GLU A 1077 17.56 14.71 -6.72
CA GLU A 1077 16.29 14.01 -6.98
C GLU A 1077 15.67 14.36 -8.34
N SER A 1078 15.72 15.64 -8.75
CA SER A 1078 15.16 16.10 -10.02
C SER A 1078 15.81 15.49 -11.26
N VAL A 1079 16.95 14.81 -11.10
CA VAL A 1079 17.61 14.03 -12.15
C VAL A 1079 17.02 12.62 -12.25
N ARG A 1080 16.47 12.04 -11.17
CA ARG A 1080 15.90 10.67 -11.16
C ARG A 1080 14.71 10.56 -12.13
N ASP A 1081 13.73 11.47 -12.03
CA ASP A 1081 12.56 11.51 -12.93
C ASP A 1081 12.96 11.65 -14.40
N GLY A 1082 13.93 12.55 -14.69
CA GLY A 1082 14.46 12.76 -16.02
C GLY A 1082 15.23 11.56 -16.58
N VAL A 1083 15.89 10.77 -15.72
CA VAL A 1083 16.64 9.58 -16.10
C VAL A 1083 15.72 8.38 -16.34
N CYS A 1084 14.61 8.20 -15.60
CA CYS A 1084 13.61 7.19 -15.94
C CYS A 1084 13.01 7.45 -17.34
N LEU A 1085 12.63 8.71 -17.61
CA LEU A 1085 12.18 9.17 -18.93
C LEU A 1085 13.23 8.96 -20.05
N ALA A 1086 14.53 9.03 -19.73
CA ALA A 1086 15.60 8.76 -20.69
C ALA A 1086 15.84 7.24 -20.91
N ALA A 1087 15.68 6.43 -19.87
CA ALA A 1087 15.81 4.97 -19.95
C ALA A 1087 14.69 4.37 -20.82
N ASP A 1088 13.43 4.77 -20.62
CA ASP A 1088 12.32 4.33 -21.45
C ASP A 1088 12.43 4.82 -22.89
N ARG A 1089 12.96 6.03 -23.13
CA ARG A 1089 13.27 6.50 -24.49
C ARG A 1089 14.25 5.59 -25.21
N LEU A 1090 15.32 5.14 -24.54
CA LEU A 1090 16.27 4.16 -25.08
C LEU A 1090 15.65 2.76 -25.25
N LEU A 1091 14.75 2.36 -24.36
CA LEU A 1091 14.03 1.07 -24.43
C LEU A 1091 12.90 1.03 -25.47
N ALA A 1092 12.39 2.19 -25.91
CA ALA A 1092 11.42 2.31 -27.01
C ALA A 1092 12.09 2.43 -28.40
N GLN A 1093 13.43 2.58 -28.43
CA GLN A 1093 14.30 2.64 -29.61
C GLN A 1093 14.99 1.30 -29.94
N TRP A 1094 14.98 0.33 -29.01
CA TRP A 1094 15.47 -1.06 -29.19
C TRP A 1094 14.32 -2.03 -29.56
#